data_AF-A0A2R5LDI4-F1
#
_entry.id   AF-A0A2R5LDI4-F1
#
_cell.length_a   1.000
_cell.length_b   1.000
_cell.length_c   1.000
_cell.angle_alpha   90.00
_cell.angle_beta   90.00
_cell.angle_gamma   90.00
#
_symmetry.space_group_name_H-M   'P 1'
#
loop_
_entity.id
_entity.type
_entity.pdbx_description
1 polymer ?
#
loop_
_entity_poly.entity_id
_entity_poly.type
_entity_poly.pdbx_seq_one_letter_code
_entity_poly.pdbx_strand_id
1 'polypeptide(L)'
;ELDFLLENCCSSNAAISHNSCEAVHYLVVHGHIDWKFAVTQLLGVLYSSEHVSAIILIIGKLLFTQMRGEIQAGAKYKCPFGLRNPTHPFVLILREKPDSWIFLLESMELCFKDHQGWETFEMFSPVFTYAILNPGWSTKHAMLRSKLFHKVSNLPTCPRHVHFLKCALQWLPLQTEQELSHVVLVLEECLPTLVGHNTALQSWVCALGISVAYEAWKLQVNSLPLLQILGKVFGGLKECDFLTDVCFVELAVCLTRVPSTYLSKLFDICDTLLDNARPSPTVASILLLPLVQIFTHPPDSFDPKNQQTKLQASAVKLLGKVESICYNSASGGSARLSLKKHIIEAAISIATLSGATYDAVLAAKVLHEFDNIQSITDKHRYVEAIGNGVASKKQKPELLVVLLASAVIATADDMNILQSALDIAMNTATRTKDLGPLLFSVVLYKLSKSTNPDFVMALLYALPQTAVHKYCIPPLHNTLQALSVNPTLKACCIVCFTELYKRQPQCFPLLLKAIGEEEIDGYCDDVLLSKASAILNVIKHDCSLHGVDVLPFLSAIINKYKNHHQTAAVVLALRGISELCKAEVIDIRSTLDAVMPKLWRDERPLVLTALYQLISVVPQLSVPSLEYEKYEKDFLSKLWKVVIRGSDDVT
;
A
#
# COMPACT_ATOMS: atom_id res chain seq x y z
N GLU A 1 -8.09 -40.78 59.95
CA GLU A 1 -6.83 -41.05 59.21
C GLU A 1 -6.74 -40.24 57.93
N LEU A 2 -7.75 -40.29 57.05
CA LEU A 2 -7.77 -39.46 55.83
C LEU A 2 -7.70 -37.95 56.13
N ASP A 3 -8.47 -37.47 57.12
CA ASP A 3 -8.44 -36.06 57.52
C ASP A 3 -7.07 -35.64 58.06
N PHE A 4 -6.42 -36.51 58.85
CA PHE A 4 -5.06 -36.29 59.34
C PHE A 4 -4.03 -36.22 58.19
N LEU A 5 -4.22 -37.02 57.15
CA LEU A 5 -3.36 -37.01 55.98
C LEU A 5 -3.56 -35.72 55.15
N LEU A 6 -4.82 -35.27 55.00
CA LEU A 6 -5.16 -34.00 54.34
C LEU A 6 -4.65 -32.77 55.14
N GLU A 7 -4.68 -32.81 56.46
CA GLU A 7 -4.07 -31.78 57.32
C GLU A 7 -2.54 -31.73 57.14
N ASN A 8 -1.89 -32.90 57.03
CA ASN A 8 -0.45 -32.98 56.79
C ASN A 8 -0.03 -32.54 55.37
N CYS A 9 -0.95 -32.52 54.39
CA CYS A 9 -0.73 -31.89 53.09
C CYS A 9 -0.48 -30.36 53.21
N CYS A 10 -1.00 -29.70 54.26
CA CYS A 10 -0.75 -28.28 54.57
C CYS A 10 0.51 -28.03 55.42
N SER A 11 1.27 -29.08 55.78
CA SER A 11 2.40 -28.92 56.71
C SER A 11 3.48 -27.97 56.18
N SER A 12 4.11 -27.21 57.09
CA SER A 12 5.19 -26.28 56.77
C SER A 12 6.48 -26.96 56.29
N ASN A 13 6.59 -28.28 56.47
CA ASN A 13 7.70 -29.09 55.97
C ASN A 13 7.37 -29.66 54.58
N ALA A 14 8.11 -29.20 53.57
CA ALA A 14 7.92 -29.61 52.18
C ALA A 14 7.96 -31.13 51.95
N ALA A 15 8.79 -31.87 52.70
CA ALA A 15 8.90 -33.33 52.55
C ALA A 15 7.65 -34.05 53.09
N ILE A 16 7.08 -33.57 54.20
CA ILE A 16 5.88 -34.15 54.80
C ILE A 16 4.66 -33.84 53.94
N SER A 17 4.54 -32.59 53.45
CA SER A 17 3.49 -32.19 52.51
C SER A 17 3.55 -33.03 51.22
N HIS A 18 4.74 -33.20 50.63
CA HIS A 18 4.91 -34.00 49.41
C HIS A 18 4.54 -35.48 49.61
N ASN A 19 5.10 -36.12 50.65
CA ASN A 19 4.80 -37.53 50.93
C ASN A 19 3.32 -37.77 51.27
N SER A 20 2.68 -36.81 51.95
CA SER A 20 1.24 -36.87 52.23
C SER A 20 0.43 -36.75 50.94
N CYS A 21 0.78 -35.82 50.04
CA CYS A 21 0.11 -35.71 48.74
C CYS A 21 0.32 -36.94 47.85
N GLU A 22 1.52 -37.54 47.83
CA GLU A 22 1.79 -38.81 47.13
C GLU A 22 1.00 -39.98 47.72
N ALA A 23 0.82 -40.02 49.06
CA ALA A 23 -0.04 -41.01 49.69
C ALA A 23 -1.51 -40.86 49.27
N VAL A 24 -2.03 -39.64 49.10
CA VAL A 24 -3.37 -39.42 48.50
C VAL A 24 -3.43 -39.97 47.08
N HIS A 25 -2.41 -39.71 46.24
CA HIS A 25 -2.35 -40.23 44.87
C HIS A 25 -2.39 -41.76 44.86
N TYR A 26 -1.59 -42.41 45.72
CA TYR A 26 -1.54 -43.86 45.85
C TYR A 26 -2.90 -44.45 46.22
N LEU A 27 -3.62 -43.84 47.18
CA LEU A 27 -4.95 -44.29 47.60
C LEU A 27 -5.99 -44.20 46.47
N VAL A 28 -5.90 -43.18 45.62
CA VAL A 28 -6.78 -43.05 44.43
C VAL A 28 -6.45 -44.10 43.38
N VAL A 29 -5.16 -44.33 43.08
CA VAL A 29 -4.73 -45.34 42.08
C VAL A 29 -5.20 -46.75 42.47
N HIS A 30 -5.22 -47.07 43.77
CA HIS A 30 -5.66 -48.38 44.28
C HIS A 30 -7.19 -48.47 44.51
N GLY A 31 -7.94 -47.42 44.16
CA GLY A 31 -9.41 -47.41 44.21
C GLY A 31 -10.01 -47.23 45.62
N HIS A 32 -9.22 -46.80 46.60
CA HIS A 32 -9.71 -46.55 47.96
C HIS A 32 -10.41 -45.19 48.13
N ILE A 33 -10.13 -44.23 47.24
CA ILE A 33 -10.71 -42.88 47.25
C ILE A 33 -11.16 -42.50 45.83
N ASP A 34 -12.33 -41.87 45.71
CA ASP A 34 -12.78 -41.29 44.43
C ASP A 34 -11.90 -40.10 44.03
N TRP A 35 -11.45 -40.09 42.78
CA TRP A 35 -10.53 -39.07 42.28
C TRP A 35 -11.14 -37.66 42.31
N LYS A 36 -12.46 -37.51 42.08
CA LYS A 36 -13.13 -36.20 42.14
C LYS A 36 -13.14 -35.65 43.56
N PHE A 37 -13.39 -36.53 44.53
CA PHE A 37 -13.30 -36.19 45.94
C PHE A 37 -11.87 -35.76 46.30
N ALA A 38 -10.85 -36.55 45.92
CA ALA A 38 -9.45 -36.22 46.17
C ALA A 38 -9.03 -34.86 45.58
N VAL A 39 -9.39 -34.57 44.32
CA VAL A 39 -9.09 -33.28 43.67
C VAL A 39 -9.79 -32.13 44.40
N THR A 40 -11.04 -32.31 44.85
CA THR A 40 -11.79 -31.27 45.57
C THR A 40 -11.16 -30.97 46.93
N GLN A 41 -10.74 -32.01 47.66
CA GLN A 41 -10.06 -31.84 48.95
C GLN A 41 -8.70 -31.17 48.79
N LEU A 42 -7.90 -31.60 47.82
CA LEU A 42 -6.59 -30.99 47.53
C LEU A 42 -6.72 -29.53 47.09
N LEU A 43 -7.76 -29.17 46.32
CA LEU A 43 -8.07 -27.77 45.99
C LEU A 43 -8.46 -26.96 47.23
N GLY A 44 -9.19 -27.53 48.19
CA GLY A 44 -9.50 -26.86 49.46
C GLY A 44 -8.26 -26.60 50.32
N VAL A 45 -7.36 -27.58 50.39
CA VAL A 45 -6.06 -27.54 51.11
C VAL A 45 -5.09 -26.51 50.48
N LEU A 46 -5.22 -26.26 49.17
CA LEU A 46 -4.35 -25.35 48.42
C LEU A 46 -4.40 -23.90 48.94
N TYR A 47 -5.53 -23.46 49.51
CA TYR A 47 -5.67 -22.10 50.04
C TYR A 47 -4.90 -21.89 51.34
N SER A 48 -4.77 -22.94 52.15
CA SER A 48 -4.10 -22.92 53.46
C SER A 48 -2.62 -23.30 53.43
N SER A 49 -2.13 -23.91 52.34
CA SER A 49 -0.74 -24.38 52.23
C SER A 49 0.24 -23.31 51.73
N GLU A 50 1.43 -23.28 52.34
CA GLU A 50 2.61 -22.54 51.87
C GLU A 50 3.30 -23.25 50.70
N HIS A 51 3.30 -24.59 50.68
CA HIS A 51 3.97 -25.42 49.68
C HIS A 51 2.99 -25.89 48.59
N VAL A 52 2.65 -24.97 47.69
CA VAL A 52 1.63 -25.19 46.64
C VAL A 52 2.11 -26.15 45.53
N SER A 53 3.43 -26.32 45.36
CA SER A 53 4.04 -27.11 44.27
C SER A 53 3.65 -28.59 44.30
N ALA A 54 3.73 -29.24 45.46
CA ALA A 54 3.41 -30.65 45.62
C ALA A 54 1.93 -30.94 45.33
N ILE A 55 1.04 -30.06 45.80
CA ILE A 55 -0.41 -30.18 45.60
C ILE A 55 -0.74 -30.06 44.10
N ILE A 56 -0.18 -29.07 43.40
CA ILE A 56 -0.38 -28.89 41.95
C ILE A 56 0.08 -30.12 41.17
N LEU A 57 1.28 -30.63 41.50
CA LEU A 57 1.85 -31.80 40.84
C LEU A 57 0.94 -33.03 40.98
N ILE A 58 0.45 -33.29 42.19
CA ILE A 58 -0.44 -34.43 42.44
C ILE A 58 -1.79 -34.26 41.75
N ILE A 59 -2.37 -33.07 41.74
CA ILE A 59 -3.60 -32.80 40.96
C ILE A 59 -3.37 -33.14 39.47
N GLY A 60 -2.23 -32.75 38.90
CA GLY A 60 -1.88 -33.11 37.53
C GLY A 60 -1.73 -34.61 37.32
N LYS A 61 -1.04 -35.32 38.22
CA LYS A 61 -0.91 -36.79 38.18
C LYS A 61 -2.27 -37.50 38.29
N LEU A 62 -3.17 -37.02 39.14
CA LEU A 62 -4.53 -37.56 39.29
C LEU A 62 -5.34 -37.43 38.01
N LEU A 63 -5.34 -36.25 37.38
CA LEU A 63 -5.98 -36.00 36.09
C LEU A 63 -5.40 -36.89 34.99
N PHE A 64 -4.06 -37.01 34.95
CA PHE A 64 -3.38 -37.86 33.98
C PHE A 64 -3.72 -39.34 34.16
N THR A 65 -3.80 -39.81 35.41
CA THR A 65 -4.17 -41.20 35.73
C THR A 65 -5.60 -41.49 35.30
N GLN A 66 -6.53 -40.56 35.52
CA GLN A 66 -7.92 -40.68 35.06
C GLN A 66 -8.00 -40.76 33.52
N MET A 67 -7.32 -39.87 32.82
CA MET A 67 -7.23 -39.90 31.36
C MET A 67 -6.70 -41.26 30.85
N ARG A 68 -5.63 -41.77 31.46
CA ARG A 68 -5.04 -43.07 31.07
C ARG A 68 -5.99 -44.24 31.32
N GLY A 69 -6.74 -44.21 32.41
CA GLY A 69 -7.76 -45.22 32.71
C GLY A 69 -8.87 -45.26 31.66
N GLU A 70 -9.34 -44.11 31.19
CA GLU A 70 -10.36 -44.03 30.12
C GLU A 70 -9.83 -44.51 28.76
N ILE A 71 -8.57 -44.21 28.44
CA ILE A 71 -7.90 -44.70 27.23
C ILE A 71 -7.77 -46.23 27.27
N GLN A 72 -7.36 -46.79 28.41
CA GLN A 72 -7.21 -48.24 28.60
C GLN A 72 -8.56 -48.98 28.52
N ALA A 73 -9.65 -48.32 28.93
CA ALA A 73 -11.01 -48.83 28.77
C ALA A 73 -11.54 -48.76 27.31
N GLY A 74 -10.73 -48.27 26.36
CA GLY A 74 -11.09 -48.17 24.94
C GLY A 74 -12.01 -47.00 24.60
N ALA A 75 -12.26 -46.07 25.55
CA ALA A 75 -13.08 -44.89 25.31
C ALA A 75 -12.28 -43.75 24.68
N LYS A 76 -12.92 -42.93 23.84
CA LYS A 76 -12.34 -41.66 23.38
C LYS A 76 -12.40 -40.66 24.53
N TYR A 77 -11.25 -40.30 25.09
CA TYR A 77 -11.16 -39.35 26.19
C TYR A 77 -11.79 -38.00 25.81
N LYS A 78 -12.58 -37.41 26.71
CA LYS A 78 -13.05 -36.03 26.60
C LYS A 78 -12.90 -35.38 27.96
N CYS A 79 -12.27 -34.21 28.02
CA CYS A 79 -12.05 -33.54 29.30
C CYS A 79 -13.41 -33.27 29.98
N PRO A 80 -13.63 -33.75 31.22
CA PRO A 80 -14.88 -33.55 31.94
C PRO A 80 -15.03 -32.11 32.46
N PHE A 81 -13.98 -31.31 32.36
CA PHE A 81 -13.93 -29.93 32.87
C PHE A 81 -13.99 -28.89 31.74
N GLY A 82 -14.56 -27.73 32.07
CA GLY A 82 -14.56 -26.54 31.23
C GLY A 82 -14.03 -25.31 31.98
N LEU A 83 -14.43 -24.12 31.51
CA LEU A 83 -14.02 -22.84 32.13
C LEU A 83 -14.92 -22.39 33.30
N ARG A 84 -16.14 -22.92 33.39
CA ARG A 84 -17.17 -22.48 34.35
C ARG A 84 -17.76 -23.64 35.16
N ASN A 85 -18.41 -24.62 34.52
CA ASN A 85 -19.03 -25.73 35.25
C ASN A 85 -18.86 -27.09 34.56
N PRO A 86 -18.18 -28.07 35.21
CA PRO A 86 -17.24 -27.89 36.32
C PRO A 86 -15.97 -27.17 35.83
N THR A 87 -15.41 -26.24 36.62
CA THR A 87 -14.17 -25.54 36.23
C THR A 87 -12.97 -26.49 36.34
N HIS A 88 -12.06 -26.43 35.37
CA HIS A 88 -10.82 -27.22 35.40
C HIS A 88 -9.96 -26.85 36.63
N PRO A 89 -9.40 -27.83 37.38
CA PRO A 89 -8.62 -27.58 38.59
C PRO A 89 -7.49 -26.58 38.39
N PHE A 90 -6.71 -26.72 37.32
CA PHE A 90 -5.62 -25.77 37.00
C PHE A 90 -6.10 -24.36 36.64
N VAL A 91 -7.32 -24.21 36.09
CA VAL A 91 -7.91 -22.89 35.83
C VAL A 91 -8.33 -22.23 37.15
N LEU A 92 -8.87 -22.99 38.10
CA LEU A 92 -9.16 -22.50 39.45
C LEU A 92 -7.88 -22.04 40.16
N ILE A 93 -6.82 -22.85 40.10
CA ILE A 93 -5.53 -22.51 40.73
C ILE A 93 -4.96 -21.22 40.15
N LEU A 94 -5.00 -21.03 38.83
CA LEU A 94 -4.55 -19.79 38.18
C LEU A 94 -5.40 -18.55 38.54
N ARG A 95 -6.69 -18.73 38.86
CA ARG A 95 -7.55 -17.61 39.31
C ARG A 95 -7.21 -17.17 40.72
N GLU A 96 -6.92 -18.13 41.60
CA GLU A 96 -6.78 -17.89 43.04
C GLU A 96 -5.32 -17.59 43.44
N LYS A 97 -4.35 -18.26 42.81
CA LYS A 97 -2.91 -18.07 43.03
C LYS A 97 -2.18 -17.90 41.69
N PRO A 98 -2.19 -16.71 41.08
CA PRO A 98 -1.62 -16.49 39.73
C PRO A 98 -0.10 -16.76 39.65
N ASP A 99 0.64 -16.57 40.75
CA ASP A 99 2.10 -16.77 40.79
C ASP A 99 2.51 -18.26 40.74
N SER A 100 1.57 -19.18 40.91
CA SER A 100 1.83 -20.64 40.92
C SER A 100 1.99 -21.26 39.52
N TRP A 101 1.99 -20.45 38.46
CA TRP A 101 2.01 -20.88 37.07
C TRP A 101 3.23 -21.74 36.69
N ILE A 102 4.38 -21.56 37.36
CA ILE A 102 5.62 -22.32 37.11
C ILE A 102 5.40 -23.80 37.43
N PHE A 103 4.81 -24.10 38.59
CA PHE A 103 4.53 -25.47 39.03
C PHE A 103 3.48 -26.16 38.17
N LEU A 104 2.52 -25.37 37.64
CA LEU A 104 1.53 -25.86 36.70
C LEU A 104 2.20 -26.28 35.38
N LEU A 105 3.10 -25.46 34.84
CA LEU A 105 3.87 -25.82 33.64
C LEU A 105 4.72 -27.07 33.85
N GLU A 106 5.40 -27.19 34.99
CA GLU A 106 6.19 -28.38 35.33
C GLU A 106 5.31 -29.65 35.35
N SER A 107 4.14 -29.57 35.98
CA SER A 107 3.17 -30.67 36.00
C SER A 107 2.67 -31.03 34.59
N MET A 108 2.36 -30.03 33.76
CA MET A 108 1.98 -30.25 32.37
C MET A 108 3.12 -30.89 31.57
N GLU A 109 4.35 -30.44 31.75
CA GLU A 109 5.53 -30.98 31.07
C GLU A 109 5.76 -32.45 31.37
N LEU A 110 5.57 -32.86 32.62
CA LEU A 110 5.64 -34.28 33.02
C LEU A 110 4.55 -35.10 32.32
N CYS A 111 3.30 -34.62 32.31
CA CYS A 111 2.20 -35.30 31.61
C CYS A 111 2.46 -35.45 30.10
N PHE A 112 3.01 -34.42 29.45
CA PHE A 112 3.39 -34.48 28.04
C PHE A 112 4.66 -35.30 27.78
N LYS A 113 5.56 -35.48 28.74
CA LYS A 113 6.68 -36.43 28.62
C LYS A 113 6.17 -37.87 28.64
N ASP A 114 5.19 -38.15 29.49
CA ASP A 114 4.65 -39.49 29.67
C ASP A 114 3.70 -39.92 28.54
N HIS A 115 2.90 -39.01 27.98
CA HIS A 115 2.03 -39.29 26.82
C HIS A 115 1.88 -38.07 25.90
N GLN A 116 2.49 -38.13 24.71
CA GLN A 116 2.38 -37.11 23.66
C GLN A 116 1.16 -37.33 22.74
N GLY A 117 0.00 -37.65 23.32
CA GLY A 117 -1.25 -37.86 22.60
C GLY A 117 -2.15 -36.63 22.55
N TRP A 118 -3.15 -36.68 21.67
CA TRP A 118 -4.19 -35.65 21.60
C TRP A 118 -5.03 -35.60 22.88
N GLU A 119 -5.12 -36.71 23.60
CA GLU A 119 -5.85 -36.82 24.87
C GLU A 119 -5.24 -35.90 25.93
N THR A 120 -3.91 -35.84 26.00
CA THR A 120 -3.19 -34.93 26.91
C THR A 120 -3.45 -33.47 26.55
N PHE A 121 -3.55 -33.16 25.26
CA PHE A 121 -3.96 -31.82 24.81
C PHE A 121 -5.41 -31.51 25.18
N GLU A 122 -6.34 -32.45 24.97
CA GLU A 122 -7.76 -32.29 25.32
C GLU A 122 -7.95 -32.09 26.83
N MET A 123 -7.19 -32.83 27.66
CA MET A 123 -7.19 -32.68 29.12
C MET A 123 -6.87 -31.23 29.53
N PHE A 124 -5.83 -30.65 28.93
CA PHE A 124 -5.40 -29.27 29.22
C PHE A 124 -6.08 -28.19 28.34
N SER A 125 -6.99 -28.57 27.44
CA SER A 125 -7.71 -27.63 26.55
C SER A 125 -8.38 -26.46 27.29
N PRO A 126 -9.04 -26.65 28.45
CA PRO A 126 -9.58 -25.53 29.24
C PRO A 126 -8.50 -24.59 29.76
N VAL A 127 -7.31 -25.11 30.10
CA VAL A 127 -6.17 -24.31 30.58
C VAL A 127 -5.60 -23.47 29.45
N PHE A 128 -5.40 -24.06 28.27
CA PHE A 128 -4.97 -23.33 27.08
C PHE A 128 -5.98 -22.24 26.71
N THR A 129 -7.28 -22.55 26.72
CA THR A 129 -8.35 -21.59 26.44
C THR A 129 -8.35 -20.45 27.47
N TYR A 130 -8.19 -20.75 28.75
CA TYR A 130 -8.16 -19.72 29.81
C TYR A 130 -6.92 -18.83 29.75
N ALA A 131 -5.73 -19.39 29.45
CA ALA A 131 -4.49 -18.63 29.46
C ALA A 131 -4.27 -17.85 28.16
N ILE A 132 -4.59 -18.46 27.01
CA ILE A 132 -4.26 -17.92 25.68
C ILE A 132 -5.41 -17.06 25.11
N LEU A 133 -6.65 -17.55 25.20
CA LEU A 133 -7.83 -16.91 24.59
C LEU A 133 -8.56 -15.94 25.55
N ASN A 134 -7.87 -15.43 26.58
CA ASN A 134 -8.47 -14.52 27.55
C ASN A 134 -8.52 -13.09 27.01
N PRO A 135 -9.70 -12.45 26.90
CA PRO A 135 -9.80 -11.09 26.37
C PRO A 135 -9.09 -10.03 27.24
N GLY A 136 -8.85 -10.29 28.53
CA GLY A 136 -8.21 -9.33 29.43
C GLY A 136 -6.68 -9.30 29.40
N TRP A 137 -6.03 -10.20 28.64
CA TRP A 137 -4.58 -10.30 28.34
C TRP A 137 -3.56 -9.78 29.38
N SER A 138 -3.81 -10.00 30.68
CA SER A 138 -3.01 -9.47 31.79
C SER A 138 -1.53 -9.83 31.73
N THR A 139 -0.64 -8.84 31.81
CA THR A 139 0.83 -8.95 31.78
C THR A 139 1.40 -9.96 32.78
N LYS A 140 0.71 -10.21 33.91
CA LYS A 140 1.12 -11.20 34.93
C LYS A 140 1.30 -12.62 34.36
N HIS A 141 0.52 -12.97 33.34
CA HIS A 141 0.57 -14.30 32.70
C HIS A 141 1.34 -14.31 31.37
N ALA A 142 2.11 -13.26 31.04
CA ALA A 142 2.80 -13.16 29.76
C ALA A 142 3.82 -14.30 29.54
N MET A 143 4.66 -14.58 30.54
CA MET A 143 5.64 -15.66 30.47
C MET A 143 4.98 -17.05 30.37
N LEU A 144 3.92 -17.27 31.16
CA LEU A 144 3.10 -18.49 31.07
C LEU A 144 2.57 -18.67 29.64
N ARG A 145 2.00 -17.63 29.04
CA ARG A 145 1.48 -17.66 27.67
C ARG A 145 2.57 -18.02 26.66
N SER A 146 3.75 -17.40 26.73
CA SER A 146 4.87 -17.72 25.82
C SER A 146 5.25 -19.20 25.89
N LYS A 147 5.41 -19.74 27.10
CA LYS A 147 5.75 -21.15 27.29
C LYS A 147 4.64 -22.10 26.86
N LEU A 148 3.37 -21.75 27.12
CA LEU A 148 2.23 -22.53 26.64
C LEU A 148 2.14 -22.52 25.11
N PHE A 149 2.29 -21.36 24.46
CA PHE A 149 2.29 -21.24 23.00
C PHE A 149 3.43 -22.05 22.37
N HIS A 150 4.65 -21.96 22.92
CA HIS A 150 5.78 -22.77 22.46
C HIS A 150 5.50 -24.26 22.65
N LYS A 151 4.90 -24.67 23.77
CA LYS A 151 4.55 -26.06 24.03
C LYS A 151 3.51 -26.58 23.04
N VAL A 152 2.42 -25.85 22.84
CA VAL A 152 1.35 -26.19 21.90
C VAL A 152 1.93 -26.31 20.50
N SER A 153 2.76 -25.36 20.07
CA SER A 153 3.40 -25.35 18.75
C SER A 153 4.29 -26.57 18.46
N ASN A 154 4.89 -27.19 19.49
CA ASN A 154 5.74 -28.37 19.38
C ASN A 154 4.98 -29.71 19.38
N LEU A 155 3.66 -29.72 19.60
CA LEU A 155 2.90 -30.96 19.66
C LEU A 155 2.65 -31.56 18.26
N PRO A 156 2.59 -32.91 18.13
CA PRO A 156 2.25 -33.56 16.89
C PRO A 156 0.89 -33.08 16.36
N THR A 157 0.80 -32.95 15.04
CA THR A 157 -0.21 -32.11 14.40
C THR A 157 -1.49 -32.90 14.13
N CYS A 158 -2.58 -32.45 14.77
CA CYS A 158 -3.93 -32.94 14.54
C CYS A 158 -4.78 -31.80 13.97
N PRO A 159 -5.81 -32.05 13.13
CA PRO A 159 -6.65 -31.00 12.56
C PRO A 159 -7.29 -30.07 13.60
N ARG A 160 -7.67 -30.61 14.76
CA ARG A 160 -8.22 -29.84 15.89
C ARG A 160 -7.17 -28.95 16.56
N HIS A 161 -5.94 -29.44 16.69
CA HIS A 161 -4.82 -28.67 17.23
C HIS A 161 -4.49 -27.51 16.28
N VAL A 162 -4.42 -27.76 14.97
CA VAL A 162 -4.24 -26.73 13.94
C VAL A 162 -5.36 -25.68 14.00
N HIS A 163 -6.62 -26.11 14.18
CA HIS A 163 -7.74 -25.19 14.35
C HIS A 163 -7.62 -24.33 15.62
N PHE A 164 -7.26 -24.93 16.75
CA PHE A 164 -7.02 -24.19 18.00
C PHE A 164 -5.92 -23.14 17.84
N LEU A 165 -4.79 -23.50 17.21
CA LEU A 165 -3.70 -22.56 16.92
C LEU A 165 -4.15 -21.41 16.02
N LYS A 166 -4.92 -21.69 14.96
CA LYS A 166 -5.49 -20.63 14.11
C LYS A 166 -6.38 -19.68 14.91
N CYS A 167 -7.27 -20.21 15.75
CA CYS A 167 -8.07 -19.37 16.62
C CYS A 167 -7.19 -18.57 17.59
N ALA A 168 -6.27 -19.21 18.30
CA ALA A 168 -5.38 -18.55 19.27
C ALA A 168 -4.61 -17.38 18.67
N LEU A 169 -4.04 -17.56 17.48
CA LEU A 169 -3.28 -16.54 16.78
C LEU A 169 -4.18 -15.42 16.20
N GLN A 170 -5.44 -15.71 15.91
CA GLN A 170 -6.41 -14.71 15.44
C GLN A 170 -6.87 -13.73 16.53
N TRP A 171 -6.77 -14.13 17.80
CA TRP A 171 -7.21 -13.34 18.96
C TRP A 171 -6.06 -12.62 19.68
N LEU A 172 -4.90 -12.49 19.05
CA LEU A 172 -3.77 -11.74 19.60
C LEU A 172 -4.11 -10.24 19.67
N PRO A 173 -3.96 -9.57 20.83
CA PRO A 173 -4.22 -8.14 20.94
C PRO A 173 -3.03 -7.33 20.42
N LEU A 174 -3.34 -6.39 19.54
CA LEU A 174 -2.36 -5.52 18.87
C LEU A 174 -2.54 -4.04 19.26
N GLN A 175 -3.26 -3.75 20.36
CA GLN A 175 -3.71 -2.39 20.67
C GLN A 175 -2.69 -1.58 21.47
N THR A 176 -1.98 -2.21 22.41
CA THR A 176 -1.03 -1.53 23.30
C THR A 176 0.40 -2.00 23.06
N GLU A 177 1.37 -1.11 23.33
CA GLU A 177 2.81 -1.40 23.19
C GLU A 177 3.25 -2.62 24.03
N GLN A 178 2.78 -2.70 25.28
CA GLN A 178 3.12 -3.79 26.19
C GLN A 178 2.60 -5.13 25.68
N GLU A 179 1.32 -5.21 25.30
CA GLU A 179 0.74 -6.42 24.74
C GLU A 179 1.48 -6.84 23.46
N LEU A 180 1.72 -5.89 22.56
CA LEU A 180 2.37 -6.16 21.29
C LEU A 180 3.82 -6.64 21.46
N SER A 181 4.56 -6.11 22.43
CA SER A 181 5.90 -6.61 22.78
C SER A 181 5.86 -8.10 23.17
N HIS A 182 4.82 -8.51 23.92
CA HIS A 182 4.63 -9.90 24.28
C HIS A 182 4.18 -10.75 23.08
N VAL A 183 3.31 -10.23 22.20
CA VAL A 183 2.92 -10.92 20.96
C VAL A 183 4.16 -11.22 20.11
N VAL A 184 5.04 -10.24 19.92
CA VAL A 184 6.28 -10.39 19.14
C VAL A 184 7.14 -11.51 19.72
N LEU A 185 7.38 -11.50 21.04
CA LEU A 185 8.15 -12.56 21.71
C LEU A 185 7.52 -13.95 21.56
N VAL A 186 6.19 -14.05 21.70
CA VAL A 186 5.46 -15.31 21.52
C VAL A 186 5.65 -15.83 20.10
N LEU A 187 5.51 -14.98 19.09
CA LEU A 187 5.70 -15.37 17.70
C LEU A 187 7.16 -15.77 17.43
N GLU A 188 8.14 -15.05 17.96
CA GLU A 188 9.55 -15.43 17.81
C GLU A 188 9.86 -16.84 18.34
N GLU A 189 9.29 -17.23 19.49
CA GLU A 189 9.45 -18.58 20.04
C GLU A 189 8.65 -19.64 19.24
N CYS A 190 7.48 -19.30 18.71
CA CYS A 190 6.56 -20.28 18.12
C CYS A 190 6.74 -20.50 16.63
N LEU A 191 7.13 -19.48 15.88
CA LEU A 191 7.26 -19.55 14.42
C LEU A 191 8.19 -20.68 13.94
N PRO A 192 9.40 -20.87 14.50
CA PRO A 192 10.30 -21.92 14.02
C PRO A 192 9.73 -23.33 14.20
N THR A 193 9.00 -23.56 15.30
CA THR A 193 8.45 -24.87 15.67
C THR A 193 7.19 -25.19 14.86
N LEU A 194 6.31 -24.20 14.68
CA LEU A 194 5.09 -24.33 13.87
C LEU A 194 5.40 -24.69 12.41
N VAL A 195 6.43 -24.08 11.84
CA VAL A 195 6.81 -24.25 10.43
C VAL A 195 7.43 -25.62 10.17
N GLY A 196 8.19 -26.16 11.14
CA GLY A 196 8.77 -27.50 11.06
C GLY A 196 7.71 -28.61 11.05
N HIS A 197 6.59 -28.41 11.73
CA HIS A 197 5.54 -29.43 11.88
C HIS A 197 4.33 -29.25 10.94
N ASN A 198 4.06 -28.04 10.44
CA ASN A 198 2.88 -27.76 9.61
C ASN A 198 3.22 -26.92 8.38
N THR A 199 3.42 -27.55 7.22
CA THR A 199 3.58 -26.84 5.94
C THR A 199 2.32 -26.04 5.56
N ALA A 200 1.13 -26.56 5.86
CA ALA A 200 -0.15 -25.93 5.52
C ALA A 200 -0.47 -24.65 6.32
N LEU A 201 0.25 -24.37 7.41
CA LEU A 201 0.09 -23.14 8.19
C LEU A 201 1.08 -22.05 7.80
N GLN A 202 2.11 -22.38 7.02
CA GLN A 202 3.23 -21.47 6.76
C GLN A 202 2.76 -20.16 6.11
N SER A 203 1.92 -20.22 5.07
CA SER A 203 1.42 -19.03 4.38
C SER A 203 0.53 -18.14 5.28
N TRP A 204 -0.31 -18.76 6.11
CA TRP A 204 -1.19 -18.08 7.07
C TRP A 204 -0.39 -17.35 8.15
N VAL A 205 0.62 -18.03 8.70
CA VAL A 205 1.50 -17.54 9.74
C VAL A 205 2.43 -16.42 9.21
N CYS A 206 2.86 -16.50 7.95
CA CYS A 206 3.63 -15.45 7.30
C CYS A 206 2.86 -14.13 7.17
N ALA A 207 1.62 -14.18 6.69
CA ALA A 207 0.76 -12.98 6.59
C ALA A 207 0.53 -12.34 7.97
N LEU A 208 0.27 -13.17 8.99
CA LEU A 208 0.16 -12.70 10.36
C LEU A 208 1.44 -12.05 10.87
N GLY A 209 2.58 -12.68 10.63
CA GLY A 209 3.87 -12.18 11.07
C GLY A 209 4.20 -10.81 10.49
N ILE A 210 3.97 -10.60 9.19
CA ILE A 210 4.18 -9.29 8.55
C ILE A 210 3.25 -8.25 9.16
N SER A 211 1.99 -8.61 9.37
CA SER A 211 0.99 -7.70 9.93
C SER A 211 1.27 -7.30 11.37
N VAL A 212 1.69 -8.24 12.20
CA VAL A 212 2.15 -7.95 13.57
C VAL A 212 3.43 -7.10 13.52
N ALA A 213 4.37 -7.39 12.62
CA ALA A 213 5.58 -6.58 12.47
C ALA A 213 5.26 -5.13 12.06
N TYR A 214 4.25 -4.93 11.22
CA TYR A 214 3.79 -3.61 10.80
C TYR A 214 3.13 -2.82 11.95
N GLU A 215 2.22 -3.44 12.71
CA GLU A 215 1.64 -2.78 13.89
C GLU A 215 2.69 -2.57 14.99
N ALA A 216 3.67 -3.48 15.13
CA ALA A 216 4.79 -3.33 16.06
C ALA A 216 5.62 -2.09 15.73
N TRP A 217 5.92 -1.88 14.45
CA TRP A 217 6.58 -0.66 14.00
C TRP A 217 5.75 0.60 14.34
N LYS A 218 4.43 0.58 14.08
CA LYS A 218 3.56 1.73 14.34
C LYS A 218 3.54 2.14 15.82
N LEU A 219 3.63 1.17 16.72
CA LEU A 219 3.71 1.35 18.17
C LEU A 219 5.15 1.40 18.71
N GLN A 220 6.16 1.51 17.83
CA GLN A 220 7.59 1.63 18.16
C GLN A 220 8.20 0.43 18.92
N VAL A 221 7.60 -0.75 18.79
CA VAL A 221 8.13 -2.01 19.32
C VAL A 221 9.13 -2.62 18.33
N ASN A 222 10.27 -3.10 18.82
CA ASN A 222 11.28 -3.75 17.99
C ASN A 222 10.79 -5.12 17.47
N SER A 223 10.60 -5.23 16.16
CA SER A 223 10.19 -6.46 15.45
C SER A 223 11.27 -7.01 14.52
N LEU A 224 12.52 -6.53 14.61
CA LEU A 224 13.62 -7.01 13.77
C LEU A 224 13.90 -8.52 13.88
N PRO A 225 13.93 -9.14 15.08
CA PRO A 225 14.19 -10.58 15.18
C PRO A 225 13.04 -11.40 14.59
N LEU A 226 11.79 -10.97 14.81
CA LEU A 226 10.61 -11.52 14.15
C LEU A 226 10.75 -11.52 12.61
N LEU A 227 11.16 -10.41 11.99
CA LEU A 227 11.38 -10.34 10.54
C LEU A 227 12.50 -11.29 10.07
N GLN A 228 13.57 -11.45 10.84
CA GLN A 228 14.64 -12.40 10.50
C GLN A 228 14.16 -13.85 10.52
N ILE A 229 13.32 -14.21 11.49
CA ILE A 229 12.71 -15.53 11.57
C ILE A 229 11.77 -15.73 10.39
N LEU A 230 10.91 -14.75 10.09
CA LEU A 230 9.99 -14.80 8.96
C LEU A 230 10.74 -15.02 7.63
N GLY A 231 11.87 -14.34 7.39
CA GLY A 231 12.69 -14.57 6.20
C GLY A 231 13.13 -16.02 6.02
N LYS A 232 13.46 -16.74 7.11
CA LYS A 232 13.78 -18.18 7.05
C LYS A 232 12.54 -19.02 6.75
N VAL A 233 11.38 -18.63 7.27
CA VAL A 233 10.10 -19.32 7.01
C VAL A 233 9.68 -19.18 5.55
N PHE A 234 9.83 -17.98 4.96
CA PHE A 234 9.59 -17.73 3.53
C PHE A 234 10.48 -18.59 2.62
N GLY A 235 11.70 -18.90 3.08
CA GLY A 235 12.60 -19.84 2.42
C GLY A 235 12.04 -21.25 2.21
N GLY A 236 11.05 -21.66 3.02
CA GLY A 236 10.43 -22.98 2.98
C GLY A 236 9.13 -23.09 2.15
N LEU A 237 8.59 -21.96 1.67
CA LEU A 237 7.36 -21.95 0.89
C LEU A 237 7.59 -22.53 -0.51
N LYS A 238 6.84 -23.57 -0.88
CA LYS A 238 6.97 -24.25 -2.18
C LYS A 238 5.81 -23.98 -3.14
N GLU A 239 4.68 -23.46 -2.65
CA GLU A 239 3.47 -23.24 -3.44
C GLU A 239 2.92 -21.81 -3.27
N CYS A 240 2.36 -21.30 -4.37
CA CYS A 240 1.74 -19.98 -4.46
C CYS A 240 0.27 -20.07 -4.01
N ASP A 241 -0.03 -19.58 -2.81
CA ASP A 241 -1.39 -19.48 -2.28
C ASP A 241 -1.94 -18.05 -2.36
N PHE A 242 -3.25 -17.88 -2.28
CA PHE A 242 -3.86 -16.55 -2.11
C PHE A 242 -3.27 -15.77 -0.92
N LEU A 243 -2.90 -16.45 0.16
CA LEU A 243 -2.26 -15.83 1.32
C LEU A 243 -0.84 -15.32 1.02
N THR A 244 -0.16 -15.87 0.00
CA THR A 244 1.10 -15.30 -0.49
C THR A 244 0.88 -14.00 -1.25
N ASP A 245 -0.22 -13.89 -2.02
CA ASP A 245 -0.63 -12.62 -2.64
C ASP A 245 -0.93 -11.56 -1.57
N VAL A 246 -1.56 -11.95 -0.44
CA VAL A 246 -1.77 -11.07 0.72
C VAL A 246 -0.44 -10.60 1.31
N CYS A 247 0.54 -11.48 1.49
CA CYS A 247 1.89 -11.11 1.95
C CYS A 247 2.53 -10.05 1.03
N PHE A 248 2.38 -10.16 -0.30
CA PHE A 248 2.92 -9.17 -1.24
C PHE A 248 2.29 -7.79 -1.04
N VAL A 249 0.98 -7.72 -0.84
CA VAL A 249 0.27 -6.46 -0.57
C VAL A 249 0.73 -5.85 0.75
N GLU A 250 0.81 -6.65 1.82
CA GLU A 250 1.25 -6.18 3.13
C GLU A 250 2.69 -5.69 3.11
N LEU A 251 3.59 -6.40 2.42
CA LEU A 251 4.98 -5.98 2.22
C LEU A 251 5.06 -4.66 1.45
N ALA A 252 4.25 -4.48 0.40
CA ALA A 252 4.23 -3.23 -0.35
C ALA A 252 3.83 -2.04 0.54
N VAL A 253 2.81 -2.22 1.39
CA VAL A 253 2.39 -1.20 2.38
C VAL A 253 3.49 -0.93 3.41
N CYS A 254 4.17 -1.97 3.90
CA CYS A 254 5.29 -1.85 4.83
C CYS A 254 6.45 -1.05 4.21
N LEU A 255 6.85 -1.37 2.99
CA LEU A 255 7.98 -0.72 2.31
C LEU A 255 7.75 0.78 2.09
N THR A 256 6.51 1.23 1.90
CA THR A 256 6.20 2.66 1.74
C THR A 256 6.28 3.44 3.07
N ARG A 257 6.08 2.79 4.22
CA ARG A 257 5.88 3.46 5.51
C ARG A 257 7.02 3.29 6.52
N VAL A 258 7.76 2.18 6.44
CA VAL A 258 8.71 1.76 7.48
C VAL A 258 10.10 2.41 7.27
N PRO A 259 10.86 2.75 8.33
CA PRO A 259 12.17 3.39 8.23
C PRO A 259 13.28 2.45 7.72
N SER A 260 14.40 3.06 7.35
CA SER A 260 15.58 2.43 6.71
C SER A 260 16.15 1.22 7.45
N THR A 261 16.00 1.16 8.78
CA THR A 261 16.50 0.05 9.61
C THR A 261 15.85 -1.30 9.28
N TYR A 262 14.55 -1.31 9.00
CA TYR A 262 13.80 -2.53 8.70
C TYR A 262 13.79 -2.85 7.19
N LEU A 263 13.98 -1.85 6.31
CA LEU A 263 13.94 -2.03 4.86
C LEU A 263 14.91 -3.10 4.36
N SER A 264 16.11 -3.18 4.94
CA SER A 264 17.08 -4.21 4.56
C SER A 264 16.52 -5.63 4.72
N LYS A 265 15.75 -5.89 5.79
CA LYS A 265 15.20 -7.22 6.06
C LYS A 265 13.90 -7.47 5.31
N LEU A 266 13.11 -6.44 5.07
CA LEU A 266 11.96 -6.54 4.17
C LEU A 266 12.40 -6.83 2.73
N PHE A 267 13.55 -6.29 2.27
CA PHE A 267 14.12 -6.63 0.97
C PHE A 267 14.59 -8.08 0.89
N ASP A 268 15.28 -8.59 1.92
CA ASP A 268 15.67 -10.01 1.99
C ASP A 268 14.41 -10.93 1.90
N ILE A 269 13.32 -10.55 2.58
CA ILE A 269 12.03 -11.25 2.51
C ILE A 269 11.43 -11.17 1.11
N CYS A 270 11.42 -9.99 0.47
CA CYS A 270 10.92 -9.85 -0.90
C CYS A 270 11.73 -10.68 -1.89
N ASP A 271 13.06 -10.74 -1.75
CA ASP A 271 13.95 -11.52 -2.61
C ASP A 271 13.61 -13.01 -2.53
N THR A 272 13.48 -13.54 -1.31
CA THR A 272 13.12 -14.95 -1.07
C THR A 272 11.71 -15.29 -1.55
N LEU A 273 10.74 -14.39 -1.36
CA LEU A 273 9.37 -14.58 -1.84
C LEU A 273 9.26 -14.58 -3.36
N LEU A 274 9.95 -13.67 -4.05
CA LEU A 274 9.94 -13.61 -5.51
C LEU A 274 10.58 -14.87 -6.12
N ASP A 275 11.64 -15.40 -5.52
CA ASP A 275 12.32 -16.60 -6.00
C ASP A 275 11.50 -17.88 -5.76
N ASN A 276 10.86 -17.99 -4.60
CA ASN A 276 10.17 -19.22 -4.18
C ASN A 276 8.70 -19.28 -4.62
N ALA A 277 7.95 -18.19 -4.48
CA ALA A 277 6.51 -18.21 -4.70
C ALA A 277 6.14 -18.07 -6.18
N ARG A 278 6.91 -17.31 -6.99
CA ARG A 278 6.56 -16.95 -8.38
C ARG A 278 5.14 -16.35 -8.51
N PRO A 279 4.90 -15.14 -7.97
CA PRO A 279 3.61 -14.47 -8.05
C PRO A 279 3.15 -14.16 -9.48
N SER A 280 1.88 -13.82 -9.66
CA SER A 280 1.39 -13.25 -10.92
C SER A 280 2.06 -11.92 -11.22
N PRO A 281 2.13 -11.51 -12.51
CA PRO A 281 2.74 -10.25 -12.90
C PRO A 281 2.11 -9.03 -12.20
N THR A 282 0.79 -9.05 -11.98
CA THR A 282 0.07 -7.94 -11.34
C THR A 282 0.33 -7.87 -9.84
N VAL A 283 0.39 -9.02 -9.16
CA VAL A 283 0.73 -9.09 -7.73
C VAL A 283 2.20 -8.70 -7.49
N ALA A 284 3.11 -9.15 -8.36
CA ALA A 284 4.50 -8.71 -8.32
C ALA A 284 4.63 -7.18 -8.53
N SER A 285 3.81 -6.62 -9.42
CA SER A 285 3.82 -5.20 -9.76
C SER A 285 3.37 -4.27 -8.64
N ILE A 286 2.70 -4.78 -7.59
CA ILE A 286 2.38 -3.96 -6.41
C ILE A 286 3.65 -3.47 -5.72
N LEU A 287 4.73 -4.28 -5.75
CA LEU A 287 6.02 -3.90 -5.19
C LEU A 287 6.71 -2.79 -6.01
N LEU A 288 6.24 -2.47 -7.22
CA LEU A 288 6.88 -1.49 -8.08
C LEU A 288 6.90 -0.09 -7.45
N LEU A 289 5.75 0.40 -7.00
CA LEU A 289 5.63 1.73 -6.37
C LEU A 289 6.61 1.92 -5.20
N PRO A 290 6.63 1.05 -4.16
CA PRO A 290 7.55 1.23 -3.04
C PRO A 290 9.02 1.09 -3.45
N LEU A 291 9.35 0.18 -4.37
CA LEU A 291 10.73 -0.01 -4.81
C LEU A 291 11.26 1.18 -5.62
N VAL A 292 10.45 1.70 -6.54
CA VAL A 292 10.78 2.89 -7.34
C VAL A 292 10.85 4.14 -6.44
N GLN A 293 10.01 4.23 -5.41
CA GLN A 293 10.10 5.29 -4.40
C GLN A 293 11.45 5.23 -3.67
N ILE A 294 11.83 4.07 -3.12
CA ILE A 294 13.09 3.95 -2.35
C ILE A 294 14.31 4.22 -3.25
N PHE A 295 14.22 3.87 -4.54
CA PHE A 295 15.24 4.23 -5.53
C PHE A 295 15.34 5.75 -5.73
N THR A 296 14.22 6.42 -5.99
CA THR A 296 14.18 7.87 -6.31
C THR A 296 14.41 8.77 -5.08
N HIS A 297 13.91 8.36 -3.93
CA HIS A 297 13.98 9.07 -2.66
C HIS A 297 14.31 8.09 -1.52
N PRO A 298 15.59 7.77 -1.29
CA PRO A 298 15.96 6.89 -0.19
C PRO A 298 15.64 7.57 1.15
N PRO A 299 15.12 6.83 2.15
CA PRO A 299 14.86 7.39 3.48
C PRO A 299 16.16 7.86 4.15
N ASP A 300 16.07 8.96 4.90
CA ASP A 300 17.19 9.51 5.64
C ASP A 300 17.73 8.48 6.65
N SER A 301 19.03 8.16 6.54
CA SER A 301 19.73 7.24 7.44
C SER A 301 20.85 7.97 8.15
N PHE A 302 21.14 7.58 9.40
CA PHE A 302 22.23 8.15 10.21
C PHE A 302 23.62 8.04 9.54
N ASP A 303 23.81 7.11 8.58
CA ASP A 303 25.06 6.93 7.84
C ASP A 303 24.81 7.04 6.30
N PRO A 304 24.72 8.27 5.77
CA PRO A 304 23.97 8.56 4.54
C PRO A 304 24.55 7.92 3.27
N LYS A 305 25.87 7.89 3.07
CA LYS A 305 26.41 7.51 1.74
C LYS A 305 26.50 6.01 1.48
N ASN A 306 26.88 5.22 2.48
CA ASN A 306 27.13 3.78 2.30
C ASN A 306 25.87 2.91 2.48
N GLN A 307 24.91 3.33 3.31
CA GLN A 307 23.67 2.58 3.50
C GLN A 307 22.63 2.91 2.41
N GLN A 308 22.52 4.17 1.98
CA GLN A 308 21.60 4.55 0.90
C GLN A 308 21.95 3.87 -0.42
N THR A 309 23.23 3.85 -0.80
CA THR A 309 23.69 3.18 -2.03
C THR A 309 23.42 1.68 -2.02
N LYS A 310 23.57 1.01 -0.87
CA LYS A 310 23.23 -0.40 -0.70
C LYS A 310 21.72 -0.65 -0.82
N LEU A 311 20.89 0.17 -0.16
CA LEU A 311 19.44 0.05 -0.24
C LEU A 311 18.92 0.29 -1.66
N GLN A 312 19.48 1.28 -2.37
CA GLN A 312 19.17 1.55 -3.77
C GLN A 312 19.60 0.38 -4.68
N ALA A 313 20.79 -0.18 -4.47
CA ALA A 313 21.25 -1.34 -5.25
C ALA A 313 20.34 -2.57 -5.03
N SER A 314 19.92 -2.84 -3.79
CA SER A 314 18.96 -3.90 -3.49
C SER A 314 17.59 -3.65 -4.11
N ALA A 315 17.10 -2.40 -4.07
CA ALA A 315 15.84 -2.03 -4.72
C ALA A 315 15.90 -2.25 -6.24
N VAL A 316 17.00 -1.85 -6.90
CA VAL A 316 17.21 -2.07 -8.35
C VAL A 316 17.28 -3.55 -8.69
N LYS A 317 17.96 -4.37 -7.86
CA LYS A 317 17.99 -5.84 -8.04
C LYS A 317 16.58 -6.43 -8.00
N LEU A 318 15.78 -6.04 -7.01
CA LEU A 318 14.39 -6.52 -6.88
C LEU A 318 13.50 -6.03 -8.02
N LEU A 319 13.66 -4.77 -8.45
CA LEU A 319 12.96 -4.23 -9.63
C LEU A 319 13.25 -5.07 -10.88
N GLY A 320 14.52 -5.40 -11.13
CA GLY A 320 14.91 -6.27 -12.25
C GLY A 320 14.25 -7.66 -12.19
N LYS A 321 14.08 -8.22 -10.98
CA LYS A 321 13.35 -9.49 -10.79
C LYS A 321 11.86 -9.35 -11.08
N VAL A 322 11.19 -8.33 -10.54
CA VAL A 322 9.78 -8.04 -10.82
C VAL A 322 9.54 -7.84 -12.31
N GLU A 323 10.43 -7.12 -12.99
CA GLU A 323 10.41 -6.94 -14.45
C GLU A 323 10.49 -8.28 -15.18
N SER A 324 11.43 -9.15 -14.81
CA SER A 324 11.58 -10.47 -15.44
C SER A 324 10.31 -11.32 -15.33
N ILE A 325 9.58 -11.23 -14.22
CA ILE A 325 8.31 -11.94 -14.00
C ILE A 325 7.22 -11.35 -14.90
N CYS A 326 7.16 -10.03 -15.03
CA CYS A 326 6.21 -9.35 -15.91
C CYS A 326 6.42 -9.72 -17.38
N TYR A 327 7.67 -9.66 -17.88
CA TYR A 327 7.98 -9.98 -19.27
C TYR A 327 7.78 -11.46 -19.62
N ASN A 328 8.14 -12.37 -18.72
CA ASN A 328 8.02 -13.81 -18.97
C ASN A 328 6.56 -14.31 -19.02
N SER A 329 5.62 -13.57 -18.40
CA SER A 329 4.20 -13.93 -18.39
C SER A 329 3.46 -13.68 -19.72
N ALA A 330 4.02 -12.83 -20.61
CA ALA A 330 3.48 -12.59 -21.95
C ALA A 330 3.53 -13.83 -22.87
N SER A 331 4.29 -14.88 -22.49
CA SER A 331 4.45 -16.11 -23.29
C SER A 331 3.82 -17.36 -22.68
N GLY A 332 3.17 -17.28 -21.51
CA GLY A 332 2.60 -18.44 -20.85
C GLY A 332 1.51 -18.08 -19.84
N GLY A 333 0.25 -18.11 -20.29
CA GLY A 333 -0.91 -18.00 -19.43
C GLY A 333 -1.04 -19.23 -18.51
N SER A 334 -0.39 -19.19 -17.34
CA SER A 334 -0.69 -20.11 -16.27
C SER A 334 -2.05 -19.71 -15.68
N ALA A 335 -3.11 -20.40 -16.08
CA ALA A 335 -4.44 -20.22 -15.51
C ALA A 335 -4.35 -20.46 -14.00
N ARG A 336 -4.55 -19.40 -13.19
CA ARG A 336 -4.61 -19.53 -11.73
C ARG A 336 -5.82 -20.40 -11.36
N LEU A 337 -5.62 -21.30 -10.40
CA LEU A 337 -6.69 -22.11 -9.85
C LEU A 337 -7.75 -21.22 -9.22
N SER A 338 -9.03 -21.51 -9.51
CA SER A 338 -10.15 -20.78 -8.93
C SER A 338 -10.05 -20.75 -7.40
N LEU A 339 -10.16 -19.55 -6.82
CA LEU A 339 -10.20 -19.34 -5.37
C LEU A 339 -11.26 -20.23 -4.72
N LYS A 340 -10.82 -21.19 -3.90
CA LYS A 340 -11.74 -22.02 -3.11
C LYS A 340 -12.24 -21.22 -1.90
N LYS A 341 -13.52 -21.36 -1.58
CA LYS A 341 -14.21 -20.62 -0.49
C LYS A 341 -13.49 -20.69 0.87
N HIS A 342 -12.92 -21.84 1.22
CA HIS A 342 -12.19 -22.04 2.49
C HIS A 342 -10.89 -21.23 2.60
N ILE A 343 -10.25 -20.89 1.47
CA ILE A 343 -9.03 -20.08 1.45
C ILE A 343 -9.38 -18.61 1.74
N ILE A 344 -10.50 -18.15 1.18
CA ILE A 344 -11.04 -16.81 1.46
C ILE A 344 -11.50 -16.71 2.92
N GLU A 345 -12.19 -17.73 3.45
CA GLU A 345 -12.58 -17.77 4.87
C GLU A 345 -11.37 -17.74 5.80
N ALA A 346 -10.27 -18.43 5.44
CA ALA A 346 -9.01 -18.37 6.20
C ALA A 346 -8.26 -17.04 6.07
N ALA A 347 -8.41 -16.31 4.97
CA ALA A 347 -7.87 -14.95 4.82
C ALA A 347 -8.70 -13.92 5.60
N ILE A 348 -10.03 -14.06 5.57
CA ILE A 348 -10.95 -13.24 6.36
C ILE A 348 -10.72 -13.45 7.86
N SER A 349 -10.31 -14.66 8.27
CA SER A 349 -9.95 -14.87 9.67
C SER A 349 -8.72 -14.03 10.07
N ILE A 350 -7.69 -13.91 9.23
CA ILE A 350 -6.54 -13.01 9.52
C ILE A 350 -6.99 -11.55 9.55
N ALA A 351 -7.88 -11.19 8.63
CA ALA A 351 -8.38 -9.83 8.47
C ALA A 351 -9.10 -9.25 9.71
N THR A 352 -9.46 -10.07 10.71
CA THR A 352 -10.05 -9.56 11.96
C THR A 352 -9.02 -8.97 12.93
N LEU A 353 -7.72 -9.14 12.69
CA LEU A 353 -6.65 -8.68 13.59
C LEU A 353 -6.35 -7.19 13.48
N SER A 354 -6.34 -6.65 12.26
CA SER A 354 -6.06 -5.23 12.03
C SER A 354 -6.84 -4.68 10.84
N GLY A 355 -7.14 -3.39 10.84
CA GLY A 355 -7.75 -2.75 9.66
C GLY A 355 -6.86 -2.87 8.42
N ALA A 356 -5.54 -2.85 8.60
CA ALA A 356 -4.57 -2.94 7.50
C ALA A 356 -4.54 -4.34 6.84
N THR A 357 -4.66 -5.42 7.62
CA THR A 357 -4.78 -6.79 7.08
C THR A 357 -6.05 -6.97 6.29
N TYR A 358 -7.18 -6.44 6.80
CA TYR A 358 -8.44 -6.48 6.09
C TYR A 358 -8.37 -5.80 4.73
N ASP A 359 -7.80 -4.61 4.70
CA ASP A 359 -7.58 -3.87 3.46
C ASP A 359 -6.65 -4.63 2.51
N ALA A 360 -5.56 -5.23 3.02
CA ALA A 360 -4.63 -6.02 2.21
C ALA A 360 -5.27 -7.28 1.60
N VAL A 361 -6.10 -8.00 2.36
CA VAL A 361 -6.86 -9.16 1.86
C VAL A 361 -7.82 -8.77 0.76
N LEU A 362 -8.50 -7.62 0.89
CA LEU A 362 -9.38 -7.10 -0.16
C LEU A 362 -8.60 -6.73 -1.43
N ALA A 363 -7.44 -6.08 -1.30
CA ALA A 363 -6.58 -5.76 -2.43
C ALA A 363 -6.04 -7.00 -3.16
N ALA A 364 -5.58 -8.01 -2.41
CA ALA A 364 -5.13 -9.26 -2.98
C ALA A 364 -6.26 -9.94 -3.76
N LYS A 365 -7.49 -9.90 -3.23
CA LYS A 365 -8.69 -10.40 -3.92
C LYS A 365 -8.94 -9.65 -5.23
N VAL A 366 -8.86 -8.32 -5.20
CA VAL A 366 -9.07 -7.47 -6.40
C VAL A 366 -8.08 -7.84 -7.51
N LEU A 367 -6.81 -8.06 -7.18
CA LEU A 367 -5.77 -8.42 -8.14
C LEU A 367 -5.93 -9.85 -8.65
N HIS A 368 -6.26 -10.79 -7.77
CA HIS A 368 -6.53 -12.16 -8.16
C HIS A 368 -7.72 -12.24 -9.13
N GLU A 369 -8.79 -11.46 -8.89
CA GLU A 369 -9.91 -11.36 -9.83
C GLU A 369 -9.49 -10.71 -11.16
N PHE A 370 -8.66 -9.66 -11.12
CA PHE A 370 -8.14 -9.01 -12.34
C PHE A 370 -7.29 -9.96 -13.21
N ASP A 371 -6.46 -10.81 -12.60
CA ASP A 371 -5.65 -11.82 -13.29
C ASP A 371 -6.50 -12.92 -13.95
N ASN A 372 -7.63 -13.28 -13.34
CA ASN A 372 -8.50 -14.34 -13.84
C ASN A 372 -9.39 -13.90 -15.01
N ILE A 373 -9.56 -12.59 -15.24
CA ILE A 373 -10.32 -12.09 -16.37
C ILE A 373 -9.52 -12.29 -17.66
N GLN A 374 -10.07 -13.04 -18.61
CA GLN A 374 -9.41 -13.31 -19.90
C GLN A 374 -9.66 -12.20 -20.94
N SER A 375 -10.83 -11.55 -20.89
CA SER A 375 -11.21 -10.53 -21.87
C SER A 375 -10.70 -9.14 -21.48
N ILE A 376 -10.05 -8.46 -22.43
CA ILE A 376 -9.56 -7.08 -22.28
C ILE A 376 -10.70 -6.10 -21.96
N THR A 377 -11.87 -6.27 -22.60
CA THR A 377 -13.02 -5.38 -22.39
C THR A 377 -13.62 -5.53 -20.99
N ASP A 378 -13.60 -6.75 -20.45
CA ASP A 378 -14.06 -7.01 -19.09
C ASP A 378 -13.03 -6.53 -18.05
N LYS A 379 -11.72 -6.62 -18.35
CA LYS A 379 -10.68 -5.99 -17.52
C LYS A 379 -10.88 -4.48 -17.42
N HIS A 380 -11.16 -3.83 -18.55
CA HIS A 380 -11.47 -2.39 -18.57
C HIS A 380 -12.69 -2.05 -17.70
N ARG A 381 -13.82 -2.75 -17.91
CA ARG A 381 -15.05 -2.54 -17.12
C ARG A 381 -14.84 -2.79 -15.63
N TYR A 382 -14.01 -3.77 -15.29
CA TYR A 382 -13.67 -4.07 -13.90
C TYR A 382 -12.87 -2.94 -13.25
N VAL A 383 -11.86 -2.40 -13.92
CA VAL A 383 -11.09 -1.23 -13.44
C VAL A 383 -11.99 0.00 -13.31
N GLU A 384 -12.85 0.25 -14.29
CA GLU A 384 -13.82 1.36 -14.24
C GLU A 384 -14.82 1.22 -13.08
N ALA A 385 -15.32 0.00 -12.82
CA ALA A 385 -16.19 -0.30 -11.70
C ALA A 385 -15.49 -0.07 -10.35
N ILE A 386 -14.21 -0.43 -10.24
CA ILE A 386 -13.38 -0.12 -9.06
C ILE A 386 -13.24 1.40 -8.91
N GLY A 387 -12.94 2.13 -9.99
CA GLY A 387 -12.83 3.59 -9.98
C GLY A 387 -14.10 4.29 -9.50
N ASN A 388 -15.26 3.90 -10.04
CA ASN A 388 -16.57 4.40 -9.61
C ASN A 388 -16.86 4.02 -8.14
N GLY A 389 -16.49 2.80 -7.75
CA GLY A 389 -16.53 2.33 -6.37
C GLY A 389 -15.64 3.17 -5.44
N VAL A 390 -14.47 3.62 -5.88
CA VAL A 390 -13.50 4.50 -5.18
C VAL A 390 -14.01 5.95 -5.11
N ALA A 391 -14.80 6.41 -6.08
CA ALA A 391 -15.40 7.74 -6.04
C ALA A 391 -16.49 7.90 -4.96
N SER A 392 -17.27 6.84 -4.67
CA SER A 392 -18.54 6.95 -3.93
C SER A 392 -18.50 6.91 -2.39
N LYS A 393 -17.37 6.59 -1.73
CA LYS A 393 -17.28 6.50 -0.25
C LYS A 393 -16.17 7.38 0.33
N LYS A 394 -16.43 7.99 1.49
CA LYS A 394 -15.62 9.05 2.13
C LYS A 394 -14.42 8.58 2.99
N GLN A 395 -14.35 7.30 3.37
CA GLN A 395 -13.23 6.74 4.15
C GLN A 395 -12.69 5.54 3.38
N LYS A 396 -11.48 5.66 2.82
CA LYS A 396 -10.80 4.59 2.06
C LYS A 396 -9.31 4.58 2.37
N PRO A 397 -8.66 3.41 2.29
CA PRO A 397 -7.21 3.32 2.33
C PRO A 397 -6.61 3.87 1.02
N GLU A 398 -6.41 5.18 0.94
CA GLU A 398 -5.94 5.87 -0.27
C GLU A 398 -4.59 5.35 -0.78
N LEU A 399 -3.67 4.98 0.13
CA LEU A 399 -2.41 4.33 -0.23
C LEU A 399 -2.60 3.00 -0.96
N LEU A 400 -3.57 2.19 -0.52
CA LEU A 400 -3.82 0.88 -1.12
C LEU A 400 -4.41 1.03 -2.53
N VAL A 401 -5.30 2.01 -2.71
CA VAL A 401 -5.86 2.31 -4.03
C VAL A 401 -4.76 2.75 -4.99
N VAL A 402 -3.81 3.56 -4.53
CA VAL A 402 -2.66 3.98 -5.33
C VAL A 402 -1.73 2.80 -5.65
N LEU A 403 -1.48 1.91 -4.70
CA LEU A 403 -0.71 0.68 -4.92
C LEU A 403 -1.36 -0.21 -6.00
N LEU A 404 -2.66 -0.43 -5.92
CA LEU A 404 -3.42 -1.20 -6.92
C LEU A 404 -3.38 -0.53 -8.29
N ALA A 405 -3.62 0.79 -8.35
CA ALA A 405 -3.55 1.53 -9.60
C ALA A 405 -2.15 1.47 -10.22
N SER A 406 -1.09 1.57 -9.40
CA SER A 406 0.30 1.47 -9.86
C SER A 406 0.64 0.08 -10.41
N ALA A 407 0.11 -0.99 -9.81
CA ALA A 407 0.29 -2.35 -10.29
C ALA A 407 -0.40 -2.57 -11.65
N VAL A 408 -1.59 -1.99 -11.84
CA VAL A 408 -2.32 -2.02 -13.10
C VAL A 408 -1.61 -1.17 -14.16
N ILE A 409 -1.10 0.02 -13.82
CA ILE A 409 -0.31 0.87 -14.75
C ILE A 409 0.94 0.13 -15.24
N ALA A 410 1.63 -0.59 -14.34
CA ALA A 410 2.82 -1.36 -14.68
C ALA A 410 2.52 -2.48 -15.69
N THR A 411 1.42 -3.20 -15.49
CA THR A 411 1.02 -4.38 -16.27
C THR A 411 0.10 -4.09 -17.45
N ALA A 412 -0.37 -2.85 -17.61
CA ALA A 412 -1.26 -2.50 -18.71
C ALA A 412 -0.52 -2.57 -20.07
N ASP A 413 -1.10 -3.38 -20.95
CA ASP A 413 -0.75 -3.50 -22.37
C ASP A 413 -1.75 -2.74 -23.28
N ASP A 414 -2.92 -2.37 -22.74
CA ASP A 414 -3.98 -1.63 -23.45
C ASP A 414 -4.13 -0.17 -22.98
N MET A 415 -4.37 0.73 -23.94
CA MET A 415 -4.52 2.17 -23.69
C MET A 415 -5.69 2.50 -22.75
N ASN A 416 -6.85 1.87 -22.93
CA ASN A 416 -8.05 2.19 -22.15
C ASN A 416 -7.87 1.80 -20.67
N ILE A 417 -7.19 0.68 -20.41
CA ILE A 417 -6.89 0.21 -19.06
C ILE A 417 -5.88 1.16 -18.40
N LEU A 418 -4.85 1.57 -19.15
CA LEU A 418 -3.86 2.54 -18.67
C LEU A 418 -4.52 3.88 -18.30
N GLN A 419 -5.36 4.43 -19.19
CA GLN A 419 -6.04 5.71 -18.94
C GLN A 419 -6.96 5.62 -17.72
N SER A 420 -7.78 4.56 -17.62
CA SER A 420 -8.65 4.36 -16.46
C SER A 420 -7.86 4.23 -15.15
N ALA A 421 -6.74 3.51 -15.16
CA ALA A 421 -5.88 3.37 -13.97
C ALA A 421 -5.18 4.68 -13.60
N LEU A 422 -4.71 5.45 -14.59
CA LEU A 422 -4.16 6.79 -14.39
C LEU A 422 -5.21 7.74 -13.79
N ASP A 423 -6.44 7.75 -14.31
CA ASP A 423 -7.50 8.60 -13.79
C ASP A 423 -7.84 8.27 -12.33
N ILE A 424 -7.91 6.99 -11.97
CA ILE A 424 -8.12 6.55 -10.58
C ILE A 424 -6.95 7.03 -9.70
N ALA A 425 -5.71 6.79 -10.13
CA ALA A 425 -4.51 7.22 -9.40
C ALA A 425 -4.48 8.74 -9.19
N MET A 426 -4.70 9.53 -10.25
CA MET A 426 -4.67 10.99 -10.17
C MET A 426 -5.81 11.54 -9.32
N ASN A 427 -7.02 10.99 -9.44
CA ASN A 427 -8.15 11.36 -8.58
C ASN A 427 -7.85 11.08 -7.10
N THR A 428 -7.19 9.98 -6.77
CA THR A 428 -6.75 9.72 -5.39
C THR A 428 -5.64 10.66 -4.93
N ALA A 429 -4.69 11.01 -5.80
CA ALA A 429 -3.60 11.94 -5.49
C ALA A 429 -4.10 13.35 -5.13
N THR A 430 -5.18 13.80 -5.76
CA THR A 430 -5.77 15.12 -5.42
C THR A 430 -6.34 15.18 -4.00
N ARG A 431 -6.73 14.03 -3.43
CA ARG A 431 -7.29 13.93 -2.06
C ARG A 431 -6.17 13.87 -1.01
N THR A 432 -5.07 13.18 -1.32
CA THR A 432 -3.88 13.05 -0.46
C THR A 432 -2.63 13.56 -1.13
N LYS A 433 -2.17 14.74 -0.70
CA LYS A 433 -1.00 15.43 -1.27
C LYS A 433 0.30 14.62 -1.16
N ASP A 434 0.41 13.75 -0.15
CA ASP A 434 1.62 12.94 0.12
C ASP A 434 1.81 11.80 -0.89
N LEU A 435 0.76 11.40 -1.63
CA LEU A 435 0.85 10.33 -2.64
C LEU A 435 1.31 10.83 -4.01
N GLY A 436 1.33 12.15 -4.25
CA GLY A 436 1.77 12.75 -5.51
C GLY A 436 3.20 12.36 -5.93
N PRO A 437 4.21 12.48 -5.04
CA PRO A 437 5.58 12.05 -5.33
C PRO A 437 5.71 10.56 -5.69
N LEU A 438 4.91 9.70 -5.04
CA LEU A 438 4.92 8.25 -5.29
C LEU A 438 4.47 7.94 -6.71
N LEU A 439 3.37 8.56 -7.13
CA LEU A 439 2.82 8.40 -8.47
C LEU A 439 3.74 8.97 -9.55
N PHE A 440 4.38 10.10 -9.29
CA PHE A 440 5.36 10.68 -10.21
C PHE A 440 6.47 9.69 -10.56
N SER A 441 7.06 9.03 -9.56
CA SER A 441 8.15 8.08 -9.81
C SER A 441 7.69 6.86 -10.61
N VAL A 442 6.46 6.36 -10.41
CA VAL A 442 5.91 5.24 -11.19
C VAL A 442 5.59 5.64 -12.64
N VAL A 443 5.02 6.82 -12.86
CA VAL A 443 4.73 7.32 -14.22
C VAL A 443 6.04 7.47 -14.99
N LEU A 444 7.08 8.05 -14.37
CA LEU A 444 8.42 8.13 -14.97
C LEU A 444 9.01 6.75 -15.28
N TYR A 445 8.85 5.81 -14.36
CA TYR A 445 9.33 4.45 -14.56
C TYR A 445 8.66 3.80 -15.78
N LYS A 446 7.32 3.85 -15.89
CA LYS A 446 6.61 3.29 -17.06
C LYS A 446 6.97 4.05 -18.35
N LEU A 447 7.12 5.37 -18.29
CA LEU A 447 7.55 6.20 -19.41
C LEU A 447 8.93 5.77 -19.94
N SER A 448 9.87 5.45 -19.03
CA SER A 448 11.23 5.02 -19.41
C SER A 448 11.27 3.67 -20.15
N LYS A 449 10.20 2.87 -20.03
CA LYS A 449 10.11 1.52 -20.60
C LYS A 449 9.16 1.42 -21.79
N SER A 450 8.21 2.35 -21.91
CA SER A 450 7.21 2.34 -22.98
C SER A 450 7.83 2.67 -24.34
N THR A 451 7.62 1.79 -25.32
CA THR A 451 8.00 2.02 -26.72
C THR A 451 6.84 2.50 -27.59
N ASN A 452 5.60 2.30 -27.14
CA ASN A 452 4.41 2.71 -27.88
C ASN A 452 4.19 4.24 -27.75
N PRO A 453 4.10 4.98 -28.88
CA PRO A 453 3.94 6.44 -28.86
C PRO A 453 2.67 6.90 -28.14
N ASP A 454 1.55 6.19 -28.26
CA ASP A 454 0.29 6.58 -27.61
C ASP A 454 0.39 6.47 -26.08
N PHE A 455 1.09 5.44 -25.60
CA PHE A 455 1.37 5.25 -24.16
C PHE A 455 2.28 6.36 -23.64
N VAL A 456 3.34 6.67 -24.38
CA VAL A 456 4.29 7.75 -24.03
C VAL A 456 3.53 9.08 -23.92
N MET A 457 2.66 9.39 -24.88
CA MET A 457 1.85 10.62 -24.86
C MET A 457 0.90 10.67 -23.66
N ALA A 458 0.15 9.60 -23.40
CA ALA A 458 -0.77 9.55 -22.25
C ALA A 458 -0.03 9.72 -20.91
N LEU A 459 1.14 9.08 -20.75
CA LEU A 459 1.96 9.21 -19.55
C LEU A 459 2.56 10.63 -19.42
N LEU A 460 3.02 11.24 -20.52
CA LEU A 460 3.54 12.60 -20.52
C LEU A 460 2.49 13.63 -20.10
N TYR A 461 1.24 13.49 -20.59
CA TYR A 461 0.14 14.36 -20.17
C TYR A 461 -0.35 14.10 -18.75
N ALA A 462 -0.04 12.93 -18.18
CA ALA A 462 -0.34 12.61 -16.79
C ALA A 462 0.69 13.20 -15.80
N LEU A 463 1.93 13.47 -16.23
CA LEU A 463 2.99 14.02 -15.35
C LEU A 463 2.61 15.34 -14.66
N PRO A 464 2.07 16.38 -15.34
CA PRO A 464 1.65 17.61 -14.66
C PRO A 464 0.57 17.36 -13.59
N GLN A 465 -0.19 16.27 -13.72
CA GLN A 465 -1.27 15.95 -12.79
C GLN A 465 -0.74 15.39 -11.45
N THR A 466 0.45 14.79 -11.43
CA THR A 466 1.09 14.30 -10.19
C THR A 466 1.64 15.43 -9.33
N ALA A 467 1.81 16.64 -9.89
CA ALA A 467 2.29 17.83 -9.20
C ALA A 467 1.23 18.44 -8.26
N VAL A 468 0.69 17.63 -7.34
CA VAL A 468 -0.19 18.09 -6.26
C VAL A 468 0.63 18.71 -5.12
N HIS A 469 1.88 18.26 -4.94
CA HIS A 469 2.78 18.72 -3.90
C HIS A 469 3.97 19.52 -4.47
N LYS A 470 4.43 20.55 -3.75
CA LYS A 470 5.55 21.43 -4.17
C LYS A 470 6.87 20.69 -4.38
N TYR A 471 7.10 19.61 -3.63
CA TYR A 471 8.30 18.77 -3.78
C TYR A 471 8.39 18.05 -5.14
N CYS A 472 7.28 17.90 -5.87
CA CYS A 472 7.30 17.28 -7.20
C CYS A 472 7.80 18.26 -8.28
N ILE A 473 7.78 19.59 -8.03
CA ILE A 473 8.08 20.59 -9.05
C ILE A 473 9.52 20.49 -9.55
N PRO A 474 10.57 20.47 -8.69
CA PRO A 474 11.95 20.44 -9.18
C PRO A 474 12.28 19.16 -9.95
N PRO A 475 11.95 17.94 -9.47
CA PRO A 475 12.11 16.72 -10.26
C PRO A 475 11.36 16.77 -11.59
N LEU A 476 10.11 17.22 -11.59
CA LEU A 476 9.30 17.32 -12.81
C LEU A 476 9.91 18.29 -13.81
N HIS A 477 10.36 19.47 -13.36
CA HIS A 477 11.06 20.42 -14.23
C HIS A 477 12.32 19.81 -14.86
N ASN A 478 13.16 19.16 -14.06
CA ASN A 478 14.39 18.54 -14.57
C ASN A 478 14.08 17.42 -15.59
N THR A 479 13.04 16.62 -15.35
CA THR A 479 12.64 15.58 -16.30
C THR A 479 12.10 16.15 -17.60
N LEU A 480 11.22 17.16 -17.55
CA LEU A 480 10.71 17.83 -18.75
C LEU A 480 11.83 18.55 -19.52
N GLN A 481 12.79 19.15 -18.82
CA GLN A 481 13.95 19.79 -19.45
C GLN A 481 14.87 18.77 -20.13
N ALA A 482 15.06 17.59 -19.53
CA ALA A 482 15.83 16.52 -20.16
C ALA A 482 15.12 15.98 -21.42
N LEU A 483 13.79 15.87 -21.39
CA LEU A 483 12.99 15.42 -22.53
C LEU A 483 12.89 16.47 -23.65
N SER A 484 12.94 17.77 -23.30
CA SER A 484 12.85 18.86 -24.27
C SER A 484 14.08 19.01 -25.18
N VAL A 485 15.14 18.23 -24.96
CA VAL A 485 16.28 18.13 -25.88
C VAL A 485 15.83 17.60 -27.24
N ASN A 486 14.82 16.73 -27.28
CA ASN A 486 14.23 16.26 -28.52
C ASN A 486 13.14 17.24 -29.00
N PRO A 487 13.23 17.80 -30.23
CA PRO A 487 12.30 18.82 -30.71
C PRO A 487 10.83 18.37 -30.77
N THR A 488 10.58 17.09 -31.07
CA THR A 488 9.19 16.54 -31.11
C THR A 488 8.56 16.47 -29.72
N LEU A 489 9.36 16.06 -28.72
CA LEU A 489 8.93 16.01 -27.33
C LEU A 489 8.93 17.39 -26.68
N LYS A 490 9.73 18.34 -27.19
CA LYS A 490 9.74 19.74 -26.72
C LYS A 490 8.35 20.37 -26.84
N ALA A 491 7.65 20.15 -27.96
CA ALA A 491 6.28 20.62 -28.13
C ALA A 491 5.34 20.08 -27.03
N CYS A 492 5.45 18.79 -26.73
CA CYS A 492 4.67 18.15 -25.68
C CYS A 492 5.06 18.67 -24.29
N CYS A 493 6.35 18.88 -24.03
CA CYS A 493 6.86 19.41 -22.76
C CYS A 493 6.34 20.83 -22.48
N ILE A 494 6.22 21.68 -23.51
CA ILE A 494 5.65 23.03 -23.39
C ILE A 494 4.16 22.95 -22.99
N VAL A 495 3.40 22.03 -23.59
CA VAL A 495 2.01 21.79 -23.17
C VAL A 495 1.97 21.28 -21.73
N CYS A 496 2.86 20.38 -21.33
CA CYS A 496 2.95 19.91 -19.95
C CYS A 496 3.32 21.03 -18.96
N PHE A 497 4.24 21.93 -19.30
CA PHE A 497 4.54 23.12 -18.49
C PHE A 497 3.34 24.07 -18.37
N THR A 498 2.52 24.15 -19.42
CA THR A 498 1.27 24.94 -19.41
C THR A 498 0.24 24.33 -18.46
N GLU A 499 0.04 23.02 -18.50
CA GLU A 499 -0.86 22.33 -17.56
C GLU A 499 -0.34 22.37 -16.12
N LEU A 500 0.97 22.32 -15.92
CA LEU A 500 1.60 22.51 -14.62
C LEU A 500 1.34 23.91 -14.06
N TYR A 501 1.48 24.95 -14.90
CA TYR A 501 1.20 26.33 -14.54
C TYR A 501 -0.25 26.52 -14.08
N LYS A 502 -1.23 25.96 -14.81
CA LYS A 502 -2.66 26.03 -14.44
C LYS A 502 -2.93 25.47 -13.04
N ARG A 503 -2.19 24.43 -12.62
CA ARG A 503 -2.33 23.83 -11.29
C ARG A 503 -1.52 24.55 -10.23
N GLN A 504 -0.34 25.06 -10.58
CA GLN A 504 0.59 25.71 -9.68
C GLN A 504 1.15 26.99 -10.34
N PRO A 505 0.58 28.17 -10.03
CA PRO A 505 0.97 29.43 -10.70
C PRO A 505 2.45 29.81 -10.45
N GLN A 506 3.06 29.27 -9.40
CA GLN A 506 4.48 29.45 -9.07
C GLN A 506 5.43 28.92 -10.16
N CYS A 507 4.95 28.06 -11.06
CA CYS A 507 5.71 27.49 -12.16
C CYS A 507 5.78 28.40 -13.40
N PHE A 508 5.14 29.58 -13.39
CA PHE A 508 5.15 30.52 -14.51
C PHE A 508 6.55 30.87 -15.05
N PRO A 509 7.57 31.14 -14.20
CA PRO A 509 8.92 31.44 -14.69
C PRO A 509 9.55 30.26 -15.46
N LEU A 510 9.19 29.02 -15.09
CA LEU A 510 9.68 27.81 -15.77
C LEU A 510 9.08 27.70 -17.18
N LEU A 511 7.79 28.06 -17.32
CA LEU A 511 7.11 28.11 -18.61
C LEU A 511 7.67 29.22 -19.51
N LEU A 512 7.90 30.43 -18.98
CA LEU A 512 8.50 31.53 -19.74
C LEU A 512 9.89 31.17 -20.26
N LYS A 513 10.70 30.49 -19.44
CA LYS A 513 12.02 30.00 -19.87
C LYS A 513 11.89 29.03 -21.04
N ALA A 514 10.98 28.06 -20.97
CA ALA A 514 10.76 27.09 -22.05
C ALA A 514 10.23 27.74 -23.36
N ILE A 515 9.40 28.78 -23.25
CA ILE A 515 8.90 29.53 -24.41
C ILE A 515 10.01 30.39 -25.04
N GLY A 516 10.84 31.03 -24.20
CA GLY A 516 11.85 32.00 -24.62
C GLY A 516 13.13 31.39 -25.19
N GLU A 517 13.32 30.06 -25.11
CA GLU A 517 14.42 29.39 -25.80
C GLU A 517 14.27 29.53 -27.33
N GLU A 518 15.24 30.21 -27.94
CA GLU A 518 15.34 30.36 -29.39
C GLU A 518 15.64 29.01 -30.06
N GLU A 519 15.01 28.78 -31.20
CA GLU A 519 15.18 27.55 -31.98
C GLU A 519 15.95 27.81 -33.26
N ILE A 520 16.77 26.82 -33.63
CA ILE A 520 17.41 26.76 -34.94
C ILE A 520 16.28 26.59 -35.97
N ASP A 521 16.20 27.55 -36.90
CA ASP A 521 15.12 27.60 -37.88
C ASP A 521 15.07 26.31 -38.73
N GLY A 522 13.89 25.69 -38.83
CA GLY A 522 13.59 24.61 -39.78
C GLY A 522 13.27 23.22 -39.22
N TYR A 523 13.22 23.02 -37.90
CA TYR A 523 13.17 21.65 -37.35
C TYR A 523 11.81 21.12 -36.86
N CYS A 524 10.82 21.95 -36.48
CA CYS A 524 9.48 21.47 -36.10
C CYS A 524 8.44 22.60 -35.94
N ASP A 525 7.44 22.67 -36.84
CA ASP A 525 6.33 23.65 -36.72
C ASP A 525 5.44 23.41 -35.47
N ASP A 526 5.44 22.18 -34.93
CA ASP A 526 4.67 21.81 -33.74
C ASP A 526 5.15 22.52 -32.47
N VAL A 527 6.44 22.85 -32.38
CA VAL A 527 6.99 23.59 -31.24
C VAL A 527 6.51 25.04 -31.27
N LEU A 528 6.45 25.64 -32.46
CA LEU A 528 5.86 26.97 -32.63
C LEU A 528 4.38 27.00 -32.30
N LEU A 529 3.64 25.98 -32.74
CA LEU A 529 2.22 25.83 -32.42
C LEU A 529 2.00 25.66 -30.92
N SER A 530 2.78 24.81 -30.26
CA SER A 530 2.69 24.58 -28.82
C SER A 530 3.05 25.85 -28.02
N LYS A 531 4.10 26.60 -28.38
CA LYS A 531 4.40 27.92 -27.79
C LYS A 531 3.23 28.89 -27.92
N ALA A 532 2.68 29.05 -29.11
CA ALA A 532 1.54 29.94 -29.34
C ALA A 532 0.29 29.51 -28.54
N SER A 533 0.04 28.20 -28.45
CA SER A 533 -1.07 27.65 -27.66
C SER A 533 -0.87 27.83 -26.15
N ALA A 534 0.35 27.65 -25.66
CA ALA A 534 0.73 27.84 -24.26
C ALA A 534 0.51 29.29 -23.83
N ILE A 535 1.03 30.22 -24.63
CA ILE A 535 0.83 31.66 -24.46
C ILE A 535 -0.66 32.01 -24.39
N LEU A 536 -1.46 31.52 -25.35
CA LEU A 536 -2.90 31.78 -25.36
C LEU A 536 -3.60 31.22 -24.12
N ASN A 537 -3.20 30.04 -23.65
CA ASN A 537 -3.76 29.43 -22.44
C ASN A 537 -3.40 30.21 -21.17
N VAL A 538 -2.18 30.77 -21.08
CA VAL A 538 -1.80 31.66 -19.97
C VAL A 538 -2.68 32.90 -19.96
N ILE A 539 -2.85 33.55 -21.13
CA ILE A 539 -3.66 34.78 -21.27
C ILE A 539 -5.12 34.53 -20.87
N LYS A 540 -5.69 33.37 -21.25
CA LYS A 540 -7.05 33.00 -20.87
C LYS A 540 -7.23 32.73 -19.38
N HIS A 541 -6.19 32.29 -18.69
CA HIS A 541 -6.26 31.95 -17.27
C HIS A 541 -6.02 33.18 -16.39
N ASP A 542 -4.92 33.92 -16.62
CA ASP A 542 -4.50 35.07 -15.79
C ASP A 542 -4.04 36.27 -16.63
N CYS A 543 -4.96 36.82 -17.42
CA CYS A 543 -4.69 37.91 -18.35
C CYS A 543 -4.03 39.13 -17.67
N SER A 544 -4.53 39.53 -16.50
CA SER A 544 -4.09 40.74 -15.79
C SER A 544 -2.73 40.61 -15.09
N LEU A 545 -2.32 39.39 -14.74
CA LEU A 545 -1.08 39.17 -13.98
C LEU A 545 0.13 38.95 -14.89
N HIS A 546 -0.06 38.18 -15.97
CA HIS A 546 1.04 37.71 -16.80
C HIS A 546 0.92 38.12 -18.27
N GLY A 547 -0.15 38.83 -18.66
CA GLY A 547 -0.40 39.21 -20.05
C GLY A 547 0.69 40.09 -20.67
N VAL A 548 1.26 41.03 -19.89
CA VAL A 548 2.33 41.93 -20.35
C VAL A 548 3.64 41.16 -20.56
N ASP A 549 3.96 40.23 -19.67
CA ASP A 549 5.21 39.43 -19.73
C ASP A 549 5.27 38.55 -20.99
N VAL A 550 4.10 38.17 -21.52
CA VAL A 550 4.00 37.25 -22.65
C VAL A 550 3.94 37.98 -24.01
N LEU A 551 3.62 39.28 -24.01
CA LEU A 551 3.50 40.12 -25.21
C LEU A 551 4.74 40.12 -26.14
N PRO A 552 6.00 40.14 -25.64
CA PRO A 552 7.18 40.11 -26.50
C PRO A 552 7.23 38.84 -27.37
N PHE A 553 6.79 37.70 -26.84
CA PHE A 553 6.78 36.43 -27.57
C PHE A 553 5.69 36.39 -28.65
N LEU A 554 4.51 36.95 -28.37
CA LEU A 554 3.45 37.12 -29.39
C LEU A 554 3.92 37.98 -30.56
N SER A 555 4.55 39.10 -30.24
CA SER A 555 5.10 40.03 -31.23
C SER A 555 6.21 39.37 -32.05
N ALA A 556 7.07 38.57 -31.42
CA ALA A 556 8.11 37.81 -32.10
C ALA A 556 7.53 36.79 -33.10
N ILE A 557 6.49 36.04 -32.71
CA ILE A 557 5.84 35.05 -33.60
C ILE A 557 5.25 35.73 -34.83
N ILE A 558 4.55 36.85 -34.66
CA ILE A 558 3.93 37.59 -35.78
C ILE A 558 4.99 38.18 -36.72
N ASN A 559 6.11 38.68 -36.18
CA ASN A 559 7.15 39.32 -36.97
C ASN A 559 8.07 38.32 -37.70
N LYS A 560 8.33 37.16 -37.07
CA LYS A 560 9.32 36.19 -37.57
C LYS A 560 8.74 35.24 -38.63
N TYR A 561 7.44 34.89 -38.57
CA TYR A 561 6.89 33.78 -39.36
C TYR A 561 5.88 34.21 -40.43
N LYS A 562 6.20 33.95 -41.70
CA LYS A 562 5.40 34.32 -42.88
C LYS A 562 4.95 33.13 -43.75
N ASN A 563 5.39 31.91 -43.42
CA ASN A 563 5.14 30.73 -44.23
C ASN A 563 3.70 30.22 -44.07
N HIS A 564 3.17 29.54 -45.11
CA HIS A 564 1.81 28.99 -45.10
C HIS A 564 1.61 27.88 -44.05
N HIS A 565 2.65 27.08 -43.78
CA HIS A 565 2.60 26.01 -42.76
C HIS A 565 2.50 26.55 -41.32
N GLN A 566 2.95 27.79 -41.07
CA GLN A 566 2.99 28.41 -39.73
C GLN A 566 1.77 29.30 -39.46
N THR A 567 0.75 29.24 -40.33
CA THR A 567 -0.49 30.02 -40.22
C THR A 567 -1.17 29.87 -38.86
N ALA A 568 -1.25 28.63 -38.34
CA ALA A 568 -1.94 28.34 -37.09
C ALA A 568 -1.30 29.04 -35.88
N ALA A 569 0.04 29.10 -35.82
CA ALA A 569 0.75 29.79 -34.74
C ALA A 569 0.51 31.31 -34.77
N VAL A 570 0.51 31.93 -35.95
CA VAL A 570 0.22 33.37 -36.13
C VAL A 570 -1.23 33.69 -35.76
N VAL A 571 -2.18 32.81 -36.13
CA VAL A 571 -3.60 32.95 -35.76
C VAL A 571 -3.79 32.89 -34.25
N LEU A 572 -3.16 31.93 -33.56
CA LEU A 572 -3.21 31.83 -32.09
C LEU A 572 -2.57 33.06 -31.43
N ALA A 573 -1.48 33.58 -32.00
CA ALA A 573 -0.84 34.78 -31.50
C ALA A 573 -1.75 36.03 -31.62
N LEU A 574 -2.38 36.23 -32.78
CA LEU A 574 -3.35 37.32 -32.99
C LEU A 574 -4.57 37.19 -32.07
N ARG A 575 -5.03 35.97 -31.84
CA ARG A 575 -6.11 35.71 -30.89
C ARG A 575 -5.68 36.04 -29.45
N GLY A 576 -4.44 35.74 -29.08
CA GLY A 576 -3.86 36.14 -27.79
C GLY A 576 -3.85 37.66 -27.60
N ILE A 577 -3.43 38.41 -28.63
CA ILE A 577 -3.48 39.88 -28.64
C ILE A 577 -4.91 40.39 -28.51
N SER A 578 -5.86 39.79 -29.23
CA SER A 578 -7.27 40.16 -29.16
C SER A 578 -7.82 40.02 -27.74
N GLU A 579 -7.51 38.92 -27.05
CA GLU A 579 -7.92 38.72 -25.65
C GLU A 579 -7.23 39.69 -24.69
N LEU A 580 -5.95 40.04 -24.91
CA LEU A 580 -5.25 41.05 -24.11
C LEU A 580 -5.85 42.46 -24.26
N CYS A 581 -6.26 42.83 -25.48
CA CYS A 581 -6.95 44.09 -25.72
C CYS A 581 -8.35 44.10 -25.08
N LYS A 582 -9.12 43.01 -25.19
CA LYS A 582 -10.44 42.88 -24.52
C LYS A 582 -10.36 42.99 -23.00
N ALA A 583 -9.29 42.47 -22.42
CA ALA A 583 -9.03 42.54 -20.98
C ALA A 583 -8.42 43.90 -20.55
N GLU A 584 -8.28 44.86 -21.47
CA GLU A 584 -7.71 46.20 -21.24
C GLU A 584 -6.28 46.19 -20.66
N VAL A 585 -5.54 45.09 -20.83
CA VAL A 585 -4.14 44.98 -20.38
C VAL A 585 -3.21 45.75 -21.32
N ILE A 586 -3.59 45.87 -22.59
CA ILE A 586 -2.80 46.53 -23.64
C ILE A 586 -3.72 47.48 -24.44
N ASP A 587 -3.20 48.66 -24.78
CA ASP A 587 -3.91 49.62 -25.62
C ASP A 587 -4.08 49.11 -27.06
N ILE A 588 -5.33 49.11 -27.52
CA ILE A 588 -5.72 48.66 -28.85
C ILE A 588 -5.13 49.55 -29.96
N ARG A 589 -5.00 50.87 -29.74
CA ARG A 589 -4.54 51.80 -30.77
C ARG A 589 -3.07 51.56 -31.11
N SER A 590 -2.20 51.60 -30.11
CA SER A 590 -0.77 51.32 -30.28
C SER A 590 -0.51 49.91 -30.82
N THR A 591 -1.30 48.92 -30.40
CA THR A 591 -1.18 47.54 -30.87
C THR A 591 -1.57 47.39 -32.34
N LEU A 592 -2.68 47.98 -32.77
CA LEU A 592 -3.09 47.97 -34.18
C LEU A 592 -2.09 48.72 -35.06
N ASP A 593 -1.58 49.87 -34.60
CA ASP A 593 -0.57 50.63 -35.36
C ASP A 593 0.73 49.83 -35.55
N ALA A 594 1.11 48.98 -34.59
CA ALA A 594 2.30 48.13 -34.68
C ALA A 594 2.12 46.88 -35.55
N VAL A 595 0.92 46.28 -35.55
CA VAL A 595 0.62 44.98 -36.18
C VAL A 595 0.07 45.14 -37.60
N MET A 596 -0.81 46.11 -37.82
CA MET A 596 -1.51 46.28 -39.09
C MET A 596 -0.61 46.51 -40.31
N PRO A 597 0.43 47.39 -40.27
CA PRO A 597 1.23 47.68 -41.45
C PRO A 597 1.90 46.43 -42.03
N LYS A 598 2.11 45.41 -41.19
CA LYS A 598 2.79 44.16 -41.53
C LYS A 598 1.83 43.10 -42.07
N LEU A 599 0.61 43.02 -41.54
CA LEU A 599 -0.35 41.97 -41.85
C LEU A 599 -1.39 42.36 -42.91
N TRP A 600 -1.52 43.64 -43.27
CA TRP A 600 -2.42 44.07 -44.34
C TRP A 600 -2.10 43.49 -45.72
N ARG A 601 -0.86 43.05 -45.92
CA ARG A 601 -0.38 42.45 -47.18
C ARG A 601 -0.25 40.93 -47.08
N ASP A 602 -0.76 40.32 -46.01
CA ASP A 602 -0.72 38.87 -45.85
C ASP A 602 -1.75 38.20 -46.77
N GLU A 603 -1.34 37.18 -47.51
CA GLU A 603 -2.19 36.46 -48.47
C GLU A 603 -2.97 35.31 -47.80
N ARG A 604 -2.69 35.01 -46.53
CA ARG A 604 -3.29 33.86 -45.83
C ARG A 604 -4.68 34.20 -45.27
N PRO A 605 -5.76 33.52 -45.69
CA PRO A 605 -7.13 33.89 -45.34
C PRO A 605 -7.44 33.73 -43.84
N LEU A 606 -6.85 32.72 -43.18
CA LEU A 606 -7.05 32.49 -41.74
C LEU A 606 -6.41 33.60 -40.89
N VAL A 607 -5.27 34.16 -41.32
CA VAL A 607 -4.60 35.28 -40.63
C VAL A 607 -5.41 36.56 -40.79
N LEU A 608 -5.90 36.83 -42.00
CA LEU A 608 -6.78 37.97 -42.25
C LEU A 608 -8.07 37.88 -41.42
N THR A 609 -8.67 36.68 -41.31
CA THR A 609 -9.84 36.47 -40.46
C THR A 609 -9.54 36.79 -38.99
N ALA A 610 -8.41 36.31 -38.46
CA ALA A 610 -7.99 36.62 -37.09
C ALA A 610 -7.66 38.11 -36.89
N LEU A 611 -7.09 38.77 -37.89
CA LEU A 611 -6.85 40.21 -37.89
C LEU A 611 -8.18 40.99 -37.84
N TYR A 612 -9.18 40.59 -38.63
CA TYR A 612 -10.51 41.21 -38.57
C TYR A 612 -11.21 40.98 -37.23
N GLN A 613 -11.00 39.82 -36.60
CA GLN A 613 -11.48 39.59 -35.24
C GLN A 613 -10.80 40.51 -34.22
N LEU A 614 -9.48 40.74 -34.34
CA LEU A 614 -8.78 41.72 -33.51
C LEU A 614 -9.36 43.13 -33.71
N ILE A 615 -9.60 43.52 -34.96
CA ILE A 615 -10.18 44.82 -35.30
C ILE A 615 -11.60 44.97 -34.73
N SER A 616 -12.38 43.88 -34.68
CA SER A 616 -13.73 43.90 -34.10
C SER A 616 -13.76 44.24 -32.60
N VAL A 617 -12.62 44.19 -31.92
CA VAL A 617 -12.49 44.60 -30.50
C VAL A 617 -12.49 46.12 -30.34
N VAL A 618 -12.10 46.88 -31.37
CA VAL A 618 -12.09 48.36 -31.34
C VAL A 618 -13.45 48.93 -30.89
N PRO A 619 -14.59 48.66 -31.56
CA PRO A 619 -15.87 49.20 -31.13
C PRO A 619 -16.34 48.71 -29.74
N GLN A 620 -15.77 47.63 -29.20
CA GLN A 620 -16.13 47.08 -27.89
C GLN A 620 -15.47 47.83 -26.73
N LEU A 621 -14.33 48.48 -26.99
CA LEU A 621 -13.54 49.24 -26.01
C LEU A 621 -13.80 50.75 -26.13
N SER A 622 -14.98 51.14 -26.64
CA SER A 622 -15.27 52.52 -27.04
C SER A 622 -15.10 53.49 -25.87
N VAL A 623 -14.07 54.34 -25.95
CA VAL A 623 -13.88 55.47 -25.04
C VAL A 623 -14.49 56.71 -25.70
N PRO A 624 -15.47 57.39 -25.07
CA PRO A 624 -16.13 58.57 -25.64
C PRO A 624 -15.14 59.75 -25.71
N SER A 625 -14.36 59.80 -26.78
CA SER A 625 -13.40 60.86 -27.07
C SER A 625 -13.40 61.16 -28.57
N LEU A 626 -13.29 62.45 -28.91
CA LEU A 626 -13.24 62.94 -30.30
C LEU A 626 -12.09 62.33 -31.12
N GLU A 627 -11.01 61.94 -30.45
CA GLU A 627 -9.88 61.27 -31.09
C GLU A 627 -10.20 59.81 -31.44
N TYR A 628 -11.04 59.14 -30.64
CA TYR A 628 -11.47 57.76 -30.90
C TYR A 628 -12.43 57.70 -32.08
N GLU A 629 -13.38 58.64 -32.16
CA GLU A 629 -14.30 58.72 -33.29
C GLU A 629 -13.60 59.01 -34.63
N LYS A 630 -12.56 59.86 -34.62
CA LYS A 630 -11.73 60.10 -35.82
C LYS A 630 -10.97 58.83 -36.20
N TYR A 631 -10.38 58.16 -35.21
CA TYR A 631 -9.68 56.90 -35.43
C TYR A 631 -10.60 55.83 -36.03
N GLU A 632 -11.81 55.64 -35.49
CA GLU A 632 -12.81 54.70 -36.03
C GLU A 632 -13.20 55.01 -37.47
N LYS A 633 -13.44 56.28 -37.81
CA LYS A 633 -13.79 56.71 -39.18
C LYS A 633 -12.65 56.43 -40.17
N ASP A 634 -11.42 56.78 -39.79
CA ASP A 634 -10.23 56.49 -40.60
C ASP A 634 -10.03 54.99 -40.79
N PHE A 635 -10.34 54.19 -39.77
CA PHE A 635 -10.21 52.74 -39.80
C PHE A 635 -11.28 52.06 -40.67
N LEU A 636 -12.55 52.50 -40.55
CA LEU A 636 -13.65 52.05 -41.40
C LEU A 636 -13.37 52.34 -42.87
N SER A 637 -12.78 53.49 -43.19
CA SER A 637 -12.38 53.82 -44.56
C SER A 637 -11.32 52.86 -45.12
N LYS A 638 -10.40 52.38 -44.28
CA LYS A 638 -9.37 51.40 -44.66
C LYS A 638 -9.96 50.00 -44.86
N LEU A 639 -10.86 49.57 -43.97
CA LEU A 639 -11.58 48.29 -44.11
C LEU A 639 -12.43 48.26 -45.39
N TRP A 640 -13.15 49.35 -45.68
CA TRP A 640 -13.99 49.45 -46.86
C TRP A 640 -13.19 49.30 -48.17
N LYS A 641 -11.97 49.86 -48.22
CA LYS A 641 -11.05 49.67 -49.36
C LYS A 641 -10.61 48.22 -49.56
N VAL A 642 -10.59 47.40 -48.50
CA VAL A 642 -10.23 45.98 -48.61
C VAL A 642 -11.40 45.13 -49.04
N VAL A 643 -12.61 45.43 -48.58
CA VAL A 643 -13.84 44.81 -49.08
C VAL A 643 -14.00 45.04 -50.58
N ILE A 644 -13.73 46.26 -51.05
CA ILE A 644 -13.77 46.62 -52.48
C ILE A 644 -12.74 45.84 -53.30
N ARG A 645 -11.54 45.59 -52.76
CA ARG A 645 -10.51 44.79 -53.45
C ARG A 645 -10.86 43.31 -53.52
N GLY A 646 -11.44 42.75 -52.46
CA GLY A 646 -11.86 41.34 -52.44
C GLY A 646 -13.04 41.02 -53.37
N SER A 647 -13.85 42.02 -53.75
CA SER A 647 -14.91 41.84 -54.75
C SER A 647 -14.42 41.79 -56.20
N ASP A 648 -13.21 42.28 -56.49
CA ASP A 648 -12.64 42.29 -57.84
C ASP A 648 -11.95 40.95 -58.21
N ASP A 649 -11.57 40.12 -57.23
CA ASP A 649 -10.95 38.79 -57.44
C ASP A 649 -11.96 37.63 -57.60
N VAL A 650 -13.27 37.90 -57.50
CA VAL A 650 -14.36 36.90 -57.59
C VAL A 650 -15.12 36.98 -58.94
N THR A 651 -14.66 37.81 -59.86
CA THR A 651 -15.10 37.85 -61.27
C THR A 651 -13.97 37.42 -62.18
#